data_AF-A0A6I1NDT5-F1
#
_entry.id   AF-A0A6I1NDT5-F1
#
_cell.length_a   1.000
_cell.length_b   1.000
_cell.length_c   1.000
_cell.angle_alpha   90.00
_cell.angle_beta   90.00
_cell.angle_gamma   90.00
#
_symmetry.space_group_name_H-M   'P 1'
#
loop_
_entity.id
_entity.type
_entity.pdbx_description
1 polymer ?
#
loop_
_entity_poly.entity_id
_entity_poly.type
_entity_poly.pdbx_seq_one_letter_code
_entity_poly.pdbx_strand_id
1 'polypeptide(L)'
;MRRLFSRALFVVVVLCSAQAYADEKDSQGTTDAFSALLSMPQAQPEGDGEWQVFAPEDFKATDEAGLIEYLSHQNADMQQVAFHGTLLQHAVRANMKDVAMWLISQGADPLATVAGFSRDPDSLGLAIYMGHWSIVDALLALPVYQQLSGQQRTDRYLVQNPAALDELLARHFAAPTGKLGSCMLNYELERGAVQQALEVDSRQLPAPGELDRYGNCQSVQPAEDQSVRGSFKTVDLAAWKKLDSQMQLPIFGYLLQTLASADDVKALFASDLRRPEQSEELTELLLPWMVARPRTLNGIDPAPLPFDARKALAEHLPTTILNHWLADSNHLYNWLAIAASGSVEEFSWALALVPDEILTAESASAAQAGLQGVRSIEQRLMIWSALLQRRALRLDVQRVPQLLYAVPISLWAELFKHGYRIENTLATERTENSNHPDEIRDWLVRPVAELQQSWPLMTEQVPDLANNIIEKLIRPFGRKPFTCTNNSDSPQALQIASLNTLIQLGAVVHPLSFPKACVLNTAPHVYAQLLALGVVAPVADVASAARFVFEPVKCNFLPSDGWLKSLLAPGEEEDSRQLHFETVQLLDVPESDNCAMVVSGFWDMVGSADNDDFIGGYERMNPCFERLEVTESRMERNGAIEALRFDGGASAGLLGLRDTQEGTRYYLAYRESGDRCSGGLAPHLLAWTKSAPYYLKEVSAYAPVAQALQAQCDLQGDLSACLGAVDNSRDGNSTTWDAPQDVEGFIYRTFTVQRDDYLGAIQSFDLVKLYHWGQNPVPPKWILAAIDAISHASLPVPEKRRRIAWLFKNPAQLKVALEKRESDDVILDLADWLPRKDWRPLITALHVESTPSNIEPWSTLASEAQSNNDPKAACQFLTVAGLPCH
;
A
#
# COMPACT_ATOMS: atom_id res chain seq x y z
N MET A 1 4.80 -69.74 33.26
CA MET A 1 5.19 -68.39 32.80
C MET A 1 4.12 -67.68 31.97
N ARG A 2 3.43 -68.31 30.99
CA ARG A 2 2.38 -67.64 30.18
C ARG A 2 1.18 -67.06 30.95
N ARG A 3 0.80 -67.63 32.11
CA ARG A 3 -0.33 -67.11 32.94
C ARG A 3 0.03 -65.90 33.81
N LEU A 4 1.31 -65.62 34.04
CA LEU A 4 1.78 -64.45 34.81
C LEU A 4 1.92 -63.22 33.91
N PHE A 5 2.40 -63.39 32.67
CA PHE A 5 2.46 -62.32 31.67
C PHE A 5 1.07 -61.80 31.26
N SER A 6 0.08 -62.69 31.14
CA SER A 6 -1.29 -62.30 30.77
C SER A 6 -2.02 -61.51 31.87
N ARG A 7 -1.62 -61.63 33.15
CA ARG A 7 -2.19 -60.85 34.25
C ARG A 7 -1.48 -59.51 34.43
N ALA A 8 -0.16 -59.44 34.20
CA ALA A 8 0.59 -58.19 34.21
C ALA A 8 0.17 -57.27 33.05
N LEU A 9 -0.05 -57.81 31.85
CA LEU A 9 -0.53 -57.04 30.70
C LEU A 9 -1.96 -56.50 30.93
N PHE A 10 -2.84 -57.27 31.58
CA PHE A 10 -4.21 -56.83 31.88
C PHE A 10 -4.26 -55.72 32.94
N VAL A 11 -3.37 -55.77 33.95
CA VAL A 11 -3.27 -54.71 34.97
C VAL A 11 -2.67 -53.42 34.41
N VAL A 12 -1.68 -53.51 33.52
CA VAL A 12 -1.10 -52.32 32.85
C VAL A 12 -2.07 -51.69 31.86
N VAL A 13 -2.83 -52.49 31.11
CA VAL A 13 -3.87 -51.98 30.20
C VAL A 13 -5.02 -51.34 31.00
N VAL A 14 -5.47 -51.93 32.11
CA VAL A 14 -6.52 -51.33 32.96
C VAL A 14 -6.05 -50.03 33.64
N LEU A 15 -4.78 -49.95 34.06
CA LEU A 15 -4.21 -48.72 34.63
C LEU A 15 -4.00 -47.62 33.58
N CYS A 16 -3.54 -47.95 32.37
CA CYS A 16 -3.43 -46.98 31.27
C CYS A 16 -4.81 -46.54 30.75
N SER A 17 -5.81 -47.42 30.78
CA SER A 17 -7.20 -47.06 30.43
C SER A 17 -7.81 -46.14 31.48
N ALA A 18 -7.54 -46.35 32.77
CA ALA A 18 -8.05 -45.50 33.85
C ALA A 18 -7.42 -44.10 33.87
N GLN A 19 -6.17 -43.97 33.41
CA GLN A 19 -5.48 -42.69 33.27
C GLN A 19 -6.00 -41.92 32.04
N ALA A 20 -6.18 -42.59 30.89
CA ALA A 20 -6.82 -42.00 29.72
C ALA A 20 -8.30 -41.60 29.99
N TYR A 21 -9.05 -42.39 30.78
CA TYR A 21 -10.42 -42.06 31.17
C TYR A 21 -10.50 -40.92 32.21
N ALA A 22 -9.45 -40.70 32.99
CA ALA A 22 -9.34 -39.58 33.91
C ALA A 22 -8.97 -38.29 33.15
N ASP A 23 -7.99 -38.36 32.25
CA ASP A 23 -7.59 -37.23 31.39
C ASP A 23 -8.72 -36.78 30.44
N GLU A 24 -9.52 -37.72 29.92
CA GLU A 24 -10.72 -37.43 29.08
C GLU A 24 -11.85 -36.79 29.89
N LYS A 25 -12.04 -37.23 31.16
CA LYS A 25 -13.05 -36.66 32.07
C LYS A 25 -12.66 -35.26 32.58
N ASP A 26 -11.37 -35.02 32.79
CA ASP A 26 -10.84 -33.72 33.23
C ASP A 26 -10.91 -32.69 32.09
N SER A 27 -10.70 -33.11 30.84
CA SER A 27 -10.93 -32.28 29.65
C SER A 27 -12.42 -31.96 29.42
N GLN A 28 -13.32 -32.92 29.69
CA GLN A 28 -14.76 -32.72 29.51
C GLN A 28 -15.36 -31.79 30.59
N GLY A 29 -15.01 -32.00 31.86
CA GLY A 29 -15.49 -31.15 32.96
C GLY A 29 -15.09 -29.68 32.79
N THR A 30 -13.90 -29.43 32.24
CA THR A 30 -13.47 -28.06 31.91
C THR A 30 -14.27 -27.48 30.74
N THR A 31 -14.50 -28.27 29.69
CA THR A 31 -15.33 -27.85 28.53
C THR A 31 -16.77 -27.52 28.93
N ASP A 32 -17.37 -28.33 29.80
CA ASP A 32 -18.74 -28.13 30.30
C ASP A 32 -18.82 -26.89 31.19
N ALA A 33 -17.79 -26.63 32.01
CA ALA A 33 -17.71 -25.42 32.83
C ALA A 33 -17.64 -24.13 31.98
N PHE A 34 -16.84 -24.11 30.92
CA PHE A 34 -16.79 -22.99 29.99
C PHE A 34 -18.12 -22.80 29.25
N SER A 35 -18.72 -23.89 28.77
CA SER A 35 -19.99 -23.86 28.05
C SER A 35 -21.15 -23.37 28.93
N ALA A 36 -21.20 -23.80 30.20
CA ALA A 36 -22.18 -23.33 31.16
C ALA A 36 -22.02 -21.83 31.46
N LEU A 37 -20.80 -21.38 31.77
CA LEU A 37 -20.53 -19.96 32.06
C LEU A 37 -20.88 -19.06 30.86
N LEU A 38 -20.40 -19.40 29.67
CA LEU A 38 -20.60 -18.58 28.45
C LEU A 38 -22.03 -18.65 27.89
N SER A 39 -22.83 -19.64 28.31
CA SER A 39 -24.27 -19.69 27.98
C SER A 39 -25.12 -18.71 28.79
N MET A 40 -24.57 -18.14 29.87
CA MET A 40 -25.27 -17.15 30.69
C MET A 40 -25.49 -15.85 29.91
N PRO A 41 -26.67 -15.21 30.00
CA PRO A 41 -26.99 -14.01 29.22
C PRO A 41 -25.98 -12.87 29.35
N GLN A 42 -25.43 -12.66 30.55
CA GLN A 42 -24.43 -11.60 30.84
C GLN A 42 -22.98 -11.97 30.46
N ALA A 43 -22.71 -13.21 30.02
CA ALA A 43 -21.38 -13.68 29.61
C ALA A 43 -21.29 -13.99 28.10
N GLN A 44 -22.35 -13.70 27.34
CA GLN A 44 -22.33 -13.84 25.88
C GLN A 44 -21.43 -12.75 25.27
N PRO A 45 -20.55 -13.10 24.30
CA PRO A 45 -19.71 -12.11 23.64
C PRO A 45 -20.54 -11.14 22.78
N GLU A 46 -20.14 -9.87 22.71
CA GLU A 46 -20.80 -8.84 21.90
C GLU A 46 -20.48 -8.99 20.40
N GLY A 47 -21.50 -8.93 19.53
CA GLY A 47 -21.37 -8.92 18.06
C GLY A 47 -22.45 -9.74 17.34
N ASP A 48 -22.91 -9.27 16.18
CA ASP A 48 -23.94 -9.92 15.34
C ASP A 48 -23.43 -11.14 14.53
N GLY A 49 -22.41 -11.85 15.02
CA GLY A 49 -21.77 -12.99 14.35
C GLY A 49 -22.13 -14.35 14.98
N GLU A 50 -22.13 -15.41 14.17
CA GLU A 50 -22.57 -16.79 14.42
C GLU A 50 -21.87 -17.56 15.58
N TRP A 51 -21.85 -17.03 16.81
CA TRP A 51 -21.30 -17.74 17.99
C TRP A 51 -22.42 -18.42 18.78
N GLN A 52 -22.79 -19.65 18.42
CA GLN A 52 -23.71 -20.47 19.21
C GLN A 52 -22.94 -21.28 20.26
N VAL A 53 -22.71 -20.71 21.45
CA VAL A 53 -22.31 -21.51 22.61
C VAL A 53 -23.56 -22.22 23.14
N PHE A 54 -23.61 -23.54 23.00
CA PHE A 54 -24.70 -24.34 23.54
C PHE A 54 -24.46 -24.60 25.03
N ALA A 55 -25.45 -24.26 25.86
CA ALA A 55 -25.49 -24.71 27.24
C ALA A 55 -25.42 -26.25 27.29
N PRO A 56 -24.68 -26.85 28.24
CA PRO A 56 -24.76 -28.28 28.49
C PRO A 56 -26.21 -28.72 28.71
N GLU A 57 -26.59 -29.92 28.27
CA GLU A 57 -27.99 -30.39 28.33
C GLU A 57 -28.58 -30.41 29.76
N ASP A 58 -27.71 -30.57 30.77
CA ASP A 58 -28.05 -30.59 32.19
C ASP A 58 -27.93 -29.22 32.88
N PHE A 59 -27.42 -28.19 32.19
CA PHE A 59 -27.30 -26.84 32.72
C PHE A 59 -28.58 -26.04 32.50
N LYS A 60 -29.19 -25.56 33.60
CA LYS A 60 -30.47 -24.80 33.58
C LYS A 60 -30.46 -23.57 34.48
N ALA A 61 -29.31 -23.18 35.00
CA ALA A 61 -29.21 -22.03 35.88
C ALA A 61 -29.41 -20.73 35.10
N THR A 62 -30.02 -19.74 35.75
CA THR A 62 -30.24 -18.40 35.19
C THR A 62 -29.59 -17.31 36.04
N ASP A 63 -28.93 -17.68 37.13
CA ASP A 63 -28.26 -16.80 38.07
C ASP A 63 -26.89 -17.34 38.50
N GLU A 64 -26.12 -16.51 39.20
CA GLU A 64 -24.78 -16.85 39.67
C GLU A 64 -24.78 -18.01 40.67
N ALA A 65 -25.82 -18.12 41.51
CA ALA A 65 -25.91 -19.18 42.51
C ALA A 65 -26.09 -20.57 41.87
N GLY A 66 -26.98 -20.69 40.88
CA GLY A 66 -27.16 -21.92 40.12
C GLY A 66 -25.95 -22.25 39.24
N LEU A 67 -25.23 -21.25 38.73
CA LEU A 67 -23.97 -21.49 38.01
C LEU A 67 -22.90 -22.04 38.97
N ILE A 68 -22.74 -21.47 40.17
CA ILE A 68 -21.82 -21.98 41.18
C ILE A 68 -22.16 -23.42 41.58
N GLU A 69 -23.44 -23.72 41.80
CA GLU A 69 -23.90 -25.08 42.12
C GLU A 69 -23.51 -26.05 41.00
N TYR A 70 -23.77 -25.69 39.74
CA TYR A 70 -23.38 -26.51 38.60
C TYR A 70 -21.86 -26.69 38.49
N LEU A 71 -21.09 -25.61 38.57
CA LEU A 71 -19.63 -25.63 38.48
C LEU A 71 -19.00 -26.45 39.61
N SER A 72 -19.62 -26.48 40.81
CA SER A 72 -19.15 -27.30 41.94
C SER A 72 -19.19 -28.81 41.68
N HIS A 73 -19.98 -29.24 40.68
CA HIS A 73 -20.07 -30.63 40.24
C HIS A 73 -19.15 -30.95 39.06
N GLN A 74 -18.52 -29.95 38.44
CA GLN A 74 -17.56 -30.13 37.35
C GLN A 74 -16.14 -30.25 37.89
N ASN A 75 -15.36 -31.21 37.36
CA ASN A 75 -13.93 -31.32 37.67
C ASN A 75 -13.12 -30.44 36.70
N ALA A 76 -13.37 -29.13 36.73
CA ALA A 76 -12.79 -28.18 35.78
C ALA A 76 -11.38 -27.72 36.20
N ASP A 77 -10.47 -27.61 35.23
CA ASP A 77 -9.19 -26.92 35.40
C ASP A 77 -9.41 -25.41 35.37
N MET A 78 -9.26 -24.78 36.55
CA MET A 78 -9.46 -23.34 36.75
C MET A 78 -8.46 -22.47 36.00
N GLN A 79 -7.33 -23.05 35.56
CA GLN A 79 -6.23 -22.35 34.89
C GLN A 79 -6.23 -22.58 33.38
N GLN A 80 -7.05 -23.50 32.88
CA GLN A 80 -7.18 -23.71 31.44
C GLN A 80 -7.69 -22.43 30.77
N VAL A 81 -7.06 -22.07 29.66
CA VAL A 81 -7.43 -20.90 28.85
C VAL A 81 -8.28 -21.37 27.68
N ALA A 82 -9.48 -20.80 27.56
CA ALA A 82 -10.34 -20.96 26.39
C ALA A 82 -10.92 -19.59 26.01
N PHE A 83 -11.08 -19.32 24.71
CA PHE A 83 -11.59 -18.03 24.23
C PHE A 83 -10.79 -16.83 24.80
N HIS A 84 -9.46 -16.94 24.77
CA HIS A 84 -8.55 -15.91 25.28
C HIS A 84 -8.80 -15.52 26.75
N GLY A 85 -9.24 -16.45 27.60
CA GLY A 85 -9.26 -16.24 29.04
C GLY A 85 -9.54 -17.50 29.88
N THR A 86 -9.28 -17.41 31.18
CA THR A 86 -9.68 -18.43 32.16
C THR A 86 -11.15 -18.26 32.57
N LEU A 87 -11.74 -19.26 33.25
CA LEU A 87 -13.09 -19.14 33.82
C LEU A 87 -13.25 -17.89 34.69
N LEU A 88 -12.22 -17.57 35.49
CA LEU A 88 -12.21 -16.36 36.33
C LEU A 88 -12.26 -15.09 35.48
N GLN A 89 -11.47 -15.02 34.42
CA GLN A 89 -11.42 -13.84 33.55
C GLN A 89 -12.75 -13.63 32.82
N HIS A 90 -13.42 -14.69 32.38
CA HIS A 90 -14.77 -14.57 31.79
C HIS A 90 -15.83 -14.16 32.81
N ALA A 91 -15.78 -14.70 34.04
CA ALA A 91 -16.66 -14.23 35.12
C ALA A 91 -16.48 -12.72 35.41
N VAL A 92 -15.23 -12.24 35.39
CA VAL A 92 -14.92 -10.81 35.55
C VAL A 92 -15.45 -9.97 34.38
N ARG A 93 -15.28 -10.42 33.12
CA ARG A 93 -15.85 -9.75 31.93
C ARG A 93 -17.37 -9.70 31.96
N ALA A 94 -18.02 -10.72 32.51
CA ALA A 94 -19.47 -10.82 32.63
C ALA A 94 -20.05 -10.10 33.86
N ASN A 95 -19.22 -9.39 34.63
CA ASN A 95 -19.58 -8.73 35.89
C ASN A 95 -20.22 -9.69 36.94
N MET A 96 -19.81 -10.96 36.94
CA MET A 96 -20.33 -12.00 37.85
C MET A 96 -19.48 -12.06 39.12
N LYS A 97 -19.80 -11.21 40.10
CA LYS A 97 -19.00 -11.05 41.31
C LYS A 97 -18.94 -12.31 42.17
N ASP A 98 -20.08 -12.96 42.39
CA ASP A 98 -20.17 -14.11 43.29
C ASP A 98 -19.46 -15.32 42.68
N VAL A 99 -19.61 -15.52 41.36
CA VAL A 99 -18.89 -16.56 40.61
C VAL A 99 -17.38 -16.30 40.61
N ALA A 100 -16.94 -15.06 40.36
CA ALA A 100 -15.52 -14.72 40.36
C ALA A 100 -14.87 -14.99 41.74
N MET A 101 -15.52 -14.57 42.82
CA MET A 101 -15.02 -14.82 44.18
C MET A 101 -15.07 -16.30 44.55
N TRP A 102 -16.08 -17.04 44.08
CA TRP A 102 -16.14 -18.48 44.24
C TRP A 102 -14.99 -19.18 43.50
N LEU A 103 -14.72 -18.84 42.24
CA LEU A 103 -13.62 -19.41 41.44
C LEU A 103 -12.27 -19.19 42.11
N ILE A 104 -12.02 -18.00 42.66
CA ILE A 104 -10.81 -17.70 43.43
C ILE A 104 -10.73 -18.60 44.68
N SER A 105 -11.85 -18.82 45.38
CA SER A 105 -11.90 -19.74 46.52
C SER A 105 -11.63 -21.20 46.14
N GLN A 106 -11.88 -21.57 44.89
CA GLN A 106 -11.58 -22.90 44.33
C GLN A 106 -10.15 -23.00 43.76
N GLY A 107 -9.33 -21.96 43.85
CA GLY A 107 -7.93 -21.97 43.45
C GLY A 107 -7.63 -21.36 42.08
N ALA A 108 -8.59 -20.67 41.45
CA ALA A 108 -8.29 -19.85 40.28
C ALA A 108 -7.28 -18.74 40.65
N ASP A 109 -6.24 -18.54 39.83
CA ASP A 109 -5.21 -17.54 40.09
C ASP A 109 -5.66 -16.14 39.64
N PRO A 110 -5.90 -15.19 40.56
CA PRO A 110 -6.30 -13.84 40.18
C PRO A 110 -5.18 -13.04 39.49
N LEU A 111 -3.91 -13.48 39.58
CA LEU A 111 -2.77 -12.86 38.91
C LEU A 111 -2.54 -13.40 37.49
N ALA A 112 -3.29 -14.42 37.06
CA ALA A 112 -3.19 -14.95 35.70
C ALA A 112 -3.55 -13.84 34.69
N THR A 113 -2.66 -13.64 33.72
CA THR A 113 -2.77 -12.57 32.72
C THR A 113 -3.61 -13.03 31.52
N VAL A 114 -4.36 -12.11 30.92
CA VAL A 114 -5.21 -12.38 29.75
C VAL A 114 -4.37 -12.31 28.47
N ALA A 115 -4.25 -13.40 27.72
CA ALA A 115 -3.54 -13.41 26.44
C ALA A 115 -4.30 -12.66 25.33
N GLY A 116 -3.61 -11.83 24.55
CA GLY A 116 -4.17 -11.12 23.39
C GLY A 116 -4.58 -9.67 23.66
N PHE A 117 -4.37 -9.16 24.87
CA PHE A 117 -4.39 -7.73 25.16
C PHE A 117 -2.96 -7.18 25.06
N SER A 118 -2.80 -5.94 24.58
CA SER A 118 -1.46 -5.33 24.40
C SER A 118 -0.61 -5.22 25.68
N ARG A 119 -1.19 -5.50 26.86
CA ARG A 119 -0.55 -5.41 28.18
C ARG A 119 -0.91 -6.56 29.13
N ASP A 120 -1.53 -7.61 28.61
CA ASP A 120 -1.97 -8.82 29.32
C ASP A 120 -2.47 -8.55 30.77
N PRO A 121 -3.63 -7.90 30.98
CA PRO A 121 -4.10 -7.55 32.32
C PRO A 121 -4.41 -8.81 33.17
N ASP A 122 -4.18 -8.71 34.48
CA ASP A 122 -4.69 -9.69 35.45
C ASP A 122 -6.18 -9.46 35.75
N SER A 123 -6.80 -10.25 36.64
CA SER A 123 -8.23 -10.11 36.96
C SER A 123 -8.60 -8.74 37.54
N LEU A 124 -7.70 -8.08 38.29
CA LEU A 124 -7.94 -6.73 38.81
C LEU A 124 -7.84 -5.68 37.71
N GLY A 125 -6.82 -5.79 36.84
CA GLY A 125 -6.66 -4.92 35.67
C GLY A 125 -7.85 -5.03 34.70
N LEU A 126 -8.36 -6.24 34.48
CA LEU A 126 -9.53 -6.50 33.64
C LEU A 126 -10.82 -5.90 34.24
N ALA A 127 -11.02 -6.04 35.56
CA ALA A 127 -12.16 -5.42 36.25
C ALA A 127 -12.13 -3.89 36.20
N ILE A 128 -10.93 -3.28 36.29
CA ILE A 128 -10.73 -1.83 36.17
C ILE A 128 -10.98 -1.36 34.72
N TYR A 129 -10.49 -2.12 33.73
CA TYR A 129 -10.73 -1.83 32.32
C TYR A 129 -12.23 -1.82 31.98
N MET A 130 -12.98 -2.80 32.48
CA MET A 130 -14.43 -2.91 32.26
C MET A 130 -15.29 -2.02 33.18
N GLY A 131 -14.70 -1.33 34.17
CA GLY A 131 -15.45 -0.51 35.12
C GLY A 131 -16.29 -1.30 36.13
N HIS A 132 -15.97 -2.57 36.40
CA HIS A 132 -16.71 -3.44 37.32
C HIS A 132 -16.30 -3.22 38.78
N TRP A 133 -16.61 -2.04 39.31
CA TRP A 133 -16.12 -1.54 40.61
C TRP A 133 -16.45 -2.44 41.81
N SER A 134 -17.59 -3.13 41.80
CA SER A 134 -17.99 -4.05 42.86
C SER A 134 -17.08 -5.30 42.96
N ILE A 135 -16.49 -5.71 41.82
CA ILE A 135 -15.50 -6.77 41.71
C ILE A 135 -14.11 -6.21 42.06
N VAL A 136 -13.78 -5.00 41.62
CA VAL A 136 -12.54 -4.29 42.01
C VAL A 136 -12.41 -4.24 43.53
N ASP A 137 -13.45 -3.83 44.24
CA ASP A 137 -13.45 -3.75 45.71
C ASP A 137 -13.24 -5.14 46.36
N ALA A 138 -13.83 -6.19 45.78
CA ALA A 138 -13.68 -7.55 46.26
C ALA A 138 -12.27 -8.13 46.01
N LEU A 139 -11.70 -7.85 44.84
CA LEU A 139 -10.33 -8.24 44.49
C LEU A 139 -9.30 -7.49 45.36
N LEU A 140 -9.46 -6.18 45.59
CA LEU A 140 -8.56 -5.39 46.44
C LEU A 140 -8.51 -5.89 47.90
N ALA A 141 -9.54 -6.60 48.36
CA ALA A 141 -9.54 -7.24 49.68
C ALA A 141 -8.66 -8.50 49.76
N LEU A 142 -8.23 -9.07 48.63
CA LEU A 142 -7.41 -10.27 48.60
C LEU A 142 -5.97 -9.99 49.06
N PRO A 143 -5.33 -10.92 49.82
CA PRO A 143 -3.96 -10.73 50.31
C PRO A 143 -2.95 -10.43 49.21
N VAL A 144 -3.11 -11.03 48.03
CA VAL A 144 -2.21 -10.88 46.89
C VAL A 144 -2.15 -9.44 46.36
N TYR A 145 -3.25 -8.71 46.41
CA TYR A 145 -3.32 -7.30 46.01
C TYR A 145 -3.04 -6.35 47.18
N GLN A 146 -3.35 -6.76 48.41
CA GLN A 146 -3.01 -6.00 49.62
C GLN A 146 -1.50 -5.83 49.83
N GLN A 147 -0.69 -6.76 49.32
CA GLN A 147 0.78 -6.69 49.37
C GLN A 147 1.37 -5.60 48.47
N LEU A 148 0.63 -5.10 47.47
CA LEU A 148 1.07 -4.00 46.61
C LEU A 148 0.89 -2.66 47.35
N SER A 149 1.93 -1.83 47.33
CA SER A 149 1.84 -0.43 47.79
C SER A 149 0.89 0.39 46.90
N GLY A 150 0.37 1.50 47.43
CA GLY A 150 -0.51 2.40 46.67
C GLY A 150 0.10 2.85 45.33
N GLN A 151 1.42 3.13 45.31
CA GLN A 151 2.13 3.50 44.08
C GLN A 151 2.25 2.34 43.10
N GLN A 152 2.58 1.12 43.57
CA GLN A 152 2.66 -0.05 42.69
C GLN A 152 1.31 -0.41 42.06
N ARG A 153 0.20 -0.16 42.77
CA ARG A 153 -1.14 -0.33 42.21
C ARG A 153 -1.42 0.72 41.14
N THR A 154 -1.09 1.99 41.39
CA THR A 154 -1.23 3.07 40.40
C THR A 154 -0.42 2.77 39.14
N ASP A 155 0.86 2.44 39.28
CA ASP A 155 1.75 2.20 38.14
C ASP A 155 1.30 1.00 37.30
N ARG A 156 0.71 -0.02 37.93
CA ARG A 156 0.26 -1.25 37.25
C ARG A 156 -1.09 -1.08 36.57
N TYR A 157 -2.04 -0.38 37.18
CA TYR A 157 -3.45 -0.41 36.76
C TYR A 157 -3.97 0.88 36.15
N LEU A 158 -3.44 2.05 36.53
CA LEU A 158 -3.88 3.33 35.95
C LEU A 158 -3.59 3.39 34.44
N VAL A 159 -2.52 2.72 34.00
CA VAL A 159 -2.15 2.62 32.58
C VAL A 159 -3.16 1.80 31.77
N GLN A 160 -3.92 0.90 32.40
CA GLN A 160 -4.91 0.06 31.72
C GLN A 160 -6.21 0.81 31.46
N ASN A 161 -6.56 1.76 32.34
CA ASN A 161 -7.72 2.62 32.17
C ASN A 161 -7.44 4.03 32.73
N PRO A 162 -6.85 4.92 31.92
CA PRO A 162 -6.54 6.30 32.32
C PRO A 162 -7.76 7.08 32.84
N ALA A 163 -8.94 6.82 32.29
CA ALA A 163 -10.17 7.51 32.67
C ALA A 163 -10.67 7.15 34.08
N ALA A 164 -10.11 6.12 34.71
CA ALA A 164 -10.48 5.66 36.04
C ALA A 164 -9.77 6.39 37.20
N LEU A 165 -9.00 7.46 36.93
CA LEU A 165 -8.16 8.12 37.95
C LEU A 165 -8.91 8.41 39.26
N ASP A 166 -10.07 9.08 39.19
CA ASP A 166 -10.86 9.47 40.37
C ASP A 166 -11.32 8.25 41.17
N GLU A 167 -11.81 7.21 40.48
CA GLU A 167 -12.30 5.96 41.08
C GLU A 167 -11.16 5.16 41.73
N LEU A 168 -9.95 5.22 41.16
CA LEU A 168 -8.76 4.58 41.72
C LEU A 168 -8.25 5.34 42.95
N LEU A 169 -8.20 6.67 42.91
CA LEU A 169 -7.81 7.50 44.05
C LEU A 169 -8.78 7.34 45.24
N ALA A 170 -10.09 7.27 44.96
CA ALA A 170 -11.10 6.96 45.98
C ALA A 170 -10.87 5.59 46.67
N ARG A 171 -10.19 4.66 45.98
CA ARG A 171 -9.83 3.31 46.47
C ARG A 171 -8.41 3.22 47.03
N HIS A 172 -7.86 4.35 47.47
CA HIS A 172 -6.54 4.44 48.10
C HIS A 172 -5.36 4.07 47.20
N PHE A 173 -5.52 4.21 45.89
CA PHE A 173 -4.36 4.27 45.00
C PHE A 173 -3.60 5.58 45.25
N ALA A 174 -2.29 5.58 45.03
CA ALA A 174 -1.51 6.80 45.17
C ALA A 174 -1.69 7.71 43.94
N ALA A 175 -1.56 9.02 44.12
CA ALA A 175 -1.47 9.95 43.01
C ALA A 175 -0.32 9.55 42.06
N PRO A 176 -0.51 9.58 40.74
CA PRO A 176 0.54 9.18 39.80
C PRO A 176 1.71 10.16 39.87
N THR A 177 2.93 9.63 39.86
CA THR A 177 4.19 10.39 39.93
C THR A 177 5.14 9.97 38.80
N GLY A 178 6.27 10.68 38.64
CA GLY A 178 7.26 10.38 37.62
C GLY A 178 6.69 10.40 36.18
N LYS A 179 7.14 9.47 35.33
CA LYS A 179 6.73 9.39 33.92
C LYS A 179 5.22 9.19 33.74
N LEU A 180 4.60 8.34 34.57
CA LEU A 180 3.16 8.09 34.52
C LEU A 180 2.37 9.34 34.95
N GLY A 181 2.83 10.04 35.99
CA GLY A 181 2.29 11.33 36.39
C GLY A 181 2.36 12.37 35.26
N SER A 182 3.47 12.44 34.53
CA SER A 182 3.61 13.36 33.39
C SER A 182 2.65 13.03 32.25
N CYS A 183 2.53 11.74 31.88
CA CYS A 183 1.58 11.33 30.85
C CYS A 183 0.13 11.60 31.30
N MET A 184 -0.20 11.32 32.56
CA MET A 184 -1.55 11.56 33.10
C MET A 184 -1.88 13.05 33.16
N LEU A 185 -0.94 13.89 33.58
CA LEU A 185 -1.15 15.33 33.56
C LEU A 185 -1.42 15.83 32.14
N ASN A 186 -0.63 15.40 31.15
CA ASN A 186 -0.86 15.80 29.77
C ASN A 186 -2.23 15.33 29.25
N TYR A 187 -2.60 14.08 29.55
CA TYR A 187 -3.91 13.51 29.21
C TYR A 187 -5.09 14.29 29.79
N GLU A 188 -5.03 14.63 31.08
CA GLU A 188 -6.08 15.41 31.75
C GLU A 188 -6.14 16.87 31.24
N LEU A 189 -4.98 17.46 30.91
CA LEU A 189 -4.91 18.79 30.29
C LEU A 189 -5.49 18.81 28.88
N GLU A 190 -5.24 17.78 28.06
CA GLU A 190 -5.77 17.65 26.69
C GLU A 190 -7.29 17.51 26.63
N ARG A 191 -7.92 16.94 27.66
CA ARG A 191 -9.40 16.90 27.77
C ARG A 191 -10.02 18.07 28.55
N GLY A 192 -9.20 18.96 29.11
CA GLY A 192 -9.65 20.09 29.92
C GLY A 192 -10.12 19.75 31.34
N ALA A 193 -9.77 18.56 31.86
CA ALA A 193 -10.18 18.04 33.17
C ALA A 193 -9.26 18.55 34.29
N VAL A 194 -9.40 19.85 34.61
CA VAL A 194 -8.49 20.56 35.51
C VAL A 194 -8.51 20.05 36.96
N GLN A 195 -9.61 19.48 37.43
CA GLN A 195 -9.70 18.95 38.79
C GLN A 195 -8.85 17.69 38.91
N GLN A 196 -8.95 16.79 37.94
CA GLN A 196 -8.13 15.59 37.82
C GLN A 196 -6.65 15.92 37.62
N ALA A 197 -6.35 16.94 36.81
CA ALA A 197 -4.98 17.45 36.66
C ALA A 197 -4.38 17.97 37.98
N LEU A 198 -5.21 18.52 38.89
CA LEU A 198 -4.77 18.95 40.24
C LEU A 198 -4.55 17.78 41.21
N GLU A 199 -5.06 16.59 40.90
CA GLU A 199 -4.88 15.37 41.69
C GLU A 199 -3.58 14.64 41.35
N VAL A 200 -2.97 14.92 40.20
CA VAL A 200 -1.61 14.50 39.85
C VAL A 200 -0.59 15.31 40.67
N ASP A 201 0.47 14.68 41.20
CA ASP A 201 1.53 15.42 41.92
C ASP A 201 2.40 16.22 40.94
N SER A 202 1.89 17.38 40.54
CA SER A 202 2.48 18.30 39.57
C SER A 202 3.84 18.88 40.00
N ARG A 203 4.19 18.79 41.29
CA ARG A 203 5.42 19.34 41.87
C ARG A 203 6.67 18.52 41.54
N GLN A 204 6.52 17.28 41.09
CA GLN A 204 7.63 16.36 40.78
C GLN A 204 7.80 16.09 39.27
N LEU A 205 7.09 16.82 38.41
CA LEU A 205 7.07 16.54 36.98
C LEU A 205 8.26 17.23 36.26
N PRO A 206 8.93 16.54 35.33
CA PRO A 206 9.97 17.12 34.48
C PRO A 206 9.42 18.22 33.56
N ALA A 207 10.30 19.10 33.10
CA ALA A 207 9.94 20.19 32.20
C ALA A 207 9.40 19.62 30.86
N PRO A 208 8.39 20.24 30.22
CA PRO A 208 7.74 19.72 29.01
C PRO A 208 8.64 19.39 27.82
N GLY A 209 9.82 20.02 27.68
CA GLY A 209 10.80 19.66 26.65
C GLY A 209 11.54 18.32 26.87
N GLU A 210 11.33 17.68 28.02
CA GLU A 210 11.80 16.32 28.30
C GLU A 210 10.75 15.24 27.95
N LEU A 211 9.48 15.60 27.72
CA LEU A 211 8.43 14.64 27.33
C LEU A 211 8.73 13.97 25.97
N ASP A 212 9.34 14.70 25.02
CA ASP A 212 9.78 14.15 23.73
C ASP A 212 11.01 13.24 23.84
N ARG A 213 11.85 13.42 24.87
CA ARG A 213 13.07 12.59 25.08
C ARG A 213 12.78 11.26 25.77
N TYR A 214 11.64 11.12 26.43
CA TYR A 214 11.30 9.95 27.25
C TYR A 214 10.25 9.03 26.61
N GLY A 215 10.11 8.96 25.29
CA GLY A 215 9.48 7.82 24.59
C GLY A 215 7.98 7.54 24.91
N ASN A 216 7.13 7.83 23.92
CA ASN A 216 5.74 7.39 23.72
C ASN A 216 4.87 7.20 24.97
N CYS A 217 4.10 8.23 25.33
CA CYS A 217 2.89 8.12 26.17
C CYS A 217 1.72 7.39 25.43
N GLN A 218 1.98 6.61 24.37
CA GLN A 218 0.99 5.82 23.63
C GLN A 218 0.13 4.90 24.52
N SER A 219 0.58 4.63 25.75
CA SER A 219 -0.15 3.90 26.79
C SER A 219 -1.36 4.61 27.38
N VAL A 220 -1.31 5.93 27.42
CA VAL A 220 -2.30 6.79 28.08
C VAL A 220 -2.91 7.62 26.96
N GLN A 221 -3.57 6.94 26.03
CA GLN A 221 -4.31 7.61 24.96
C GLN A 221 -5.81 7.51 25.23
N PRO A 222 -6.57 8.56 24.88
CA PRO A 222 -8.02 8.49 24.93
C PRO A 222 -8.49 7.41 23.97
N ALA A 223 -9.42 6.55 24.42
CA ALA A 223 -10.31 5.88 23.48
C ALA A 223 -10.99 6.96 22.64
N GLU A 224 -11.27 6.66 21.36
CA GLU A 224 -11.70 7.58 20.28
C GLU A 224 -12.99 8.40 20.54
N ASP A 225 -13.48 8.50 21.77
CA ASP A 225 -14.74 9.14 22.08
C ASP A 225 -14.60 10.67 22.21
N GLN A 226 -14.88 11.31 21.07
CA GLN A 226 -15.59 12.57 20.88
C GLN A 226 -15.00 13.85 21.48
N SER A 227 -14.49 14.65 20.54
CA SER A 227 -14.41 16.11 20.56
C SER A 227 -15.70 16.79 21.07
N VAL A 228 -15.78 17.05 22.38
CA VAL A 228 -16.68 18.10 22.88
C VAL A 228 -15.82 19.32 23.19
N ARG A 229 -15.75 20.26 22.24
CA ARG A 229 -15.26 21.61 22.56
C ARG A 229 -16.23 22.25 23.54
N GLY A 230 -15.88 22.26 24.82
CA GLY A 230 -16.52 23.12 25.81
C GLY A 230 -16.24 24.59 25.50
N SER A 231 -17.08 25.51 25.99
CA SER A 231 -16.80 26.95 25.91
C SER A 231 -15.81 27.35 27.00
N PHE A 232 -14.83 28.20 26.67
CA PHE A 232 -13.93 28.79 27.67
C PHE A 232 -14.71 29.48 28.82
N LYS A 233 -15.88 30.08 28.54
CA LYS A 233 -16.73 30.68 29.58
C LYS A 233 -17.23 29.68 30.63
N THR A 234 -17.26 28.38 30.32
CA THR A 234 -17.64 27.32 31.27
C THR A 234 -16.45 26.72 32.01
N VAL A 235 -15.23 27.19 31.75
CA VAL A 235 -14.02 26.72 32.40
C VAL A 235 -13.92 27.28 33.82
N ASP A 236 -13.55 26.42 34.79
CA ASP A 236 -13.22 26.83 36.16
C ASP A 236 -11.87 27.56 36.20
N LEU A 237 -11.89 28.85 35.88
CA LEU A 237 -10.69 29.68 35.82
C LEU A 237 -9.91 29.70 37.15
N ALA A 238 -10.57 29.51 38.29
CA ALA A 238 -9.89 29.47 39.59
C ALA A 238 -9.04 28.21 39.73
N ALA A 239 -9.57 27.05 39.31
CA ALA A 239 -8.81 25.80 39.27
C ALA A 239 -7.64 25.86 38.28
N TRP A 240 -7.85 26.43 37.09
CA TRP A 240 -6.78 26.62 36.11
C TRP A 240 -5.69 27.57 36.61
N LYS A 241 -6.04 28.70 37.26
CA LYS A 241 -5.05 29.59 37.88
C LYS A 241 -4.24 28.88 38.98
N LYS A 242 -4.90 28.06 39.79
CA LYS A 242 -4.23 27.26 40.83
C LYS A 242 -3.25 26.28 40.20
N LEU A 243 -3.66 25.55 39.16
CA LEU A 243 -2.78 24.62 38.44
C LEU A 243 -1.61 25.36 37.78
N ASP A 244 -1.87 26.48 37.10
CA ASP A 244 -0.84 27.29 36.46
C ASP A 244 0.21 27.72 37.48
N SER A 245 -0.19 28.17 38.68
CA SER A 245 0.76 28.55 39.73
C SER A 245 1.64 27.41 40.25
N GLN A 246 1.24 26.15 40.06
CA GLN A 246 2.02 24.97 40.47
C GLN A 246 2.95 24.46 39.36
N MET A 247 2.71 24.86 38.11
CA MET A 247 3.44 24.40 36.94
C MET A 247 4.67 25.27 36.64
N GLN A 248 5.74 24.64 36.14
CA GLN A 248 6.92 25.38 35.69
C GLN A 248 6.68 26.14 34.39
N LEU A 249 5.91 25.56 33.45
CA LEU A 249 5.52 26.22 32.20
C LEU A 249 4.09 26.77 32.24
N PRO A 250 3.81 27.84 31.48
CA PRO A 250 2.46 28.35 31.31
C PRO A 250 1.50 27.33 30.69
N ILE A 251 0.33 27.11 31.31
CA ILE A 251 -0.69 26.18 30.79
C ILE A 251 -1.62 26.79 29.73
N PHE A 252 -1.34 28.03 29.32
CA PHE A 252 -2.16 28.82 28.38
C PHE A 252 -2.48 28.07 27.09
N GLY A 253 -1.53 27.29 26.56
CA GLY A 253 -1.69 26.52 25.33
C GLY A 253 -2.80 25.48 25.35
N TYR A 254 -2.98 24.81 26.49
CA TYR A 254 -4.01 23.76 26.65
C TYR A 254 -5.44 24.32 26.66
N LEU A 255 -5.61 25.62 26.89
CA LEU A 255 -6.93 26.26 26.87
C LEU A 255 -7.36 26.69 25.47
N LEU A 256 -6.45 26.71 24.48
CA LEU A 256 -6.78 27.07 23.11
C LEU A 256 -7.78 26.10 22.47
N GLN A 257 -7.80 24.85 22.90
CA GLN A 257 -8.77 23.84 22.45
C GLN A 257 -10.21 24.08 22.93
N THR A 258 -10.38 24.90 23.97
CA THR A 258 -11.69 25.27 24.55
C THR A 258 -12.30 26.51 23.92
N LEU A 259 -11.61 27.09 22.92
CA LEU A 259 -12.09 28.27 22.22
C LEU A 259 -13.21 27.87 21.24
N ALA A 260 -14.38 28.47 21.41
CA ALA A 260 -15.52 28.26 20.51
C ALA A 260 -15.99 29.56 19.84
N SER A 261 -15.52 30.72 20.30
CA SER A 261 -15.98 32.04 19.82
C SER A 261 -14.92 33.14 19.98
N ALA A 262 -15.13 34.28 19.32
CA ALA A 262 -14.31 35.48 19.51
C ALA A 262 -14.33 35.99 20.96
N ASP A 263 -15.46 35.82 21.67
CA ASP A 263 -15.56 36.17 23.08
C ASP A 263 -14.70 35.27 23.98
N ASP A 264 -14.60 33.98 23.65
CA ASP A 264 -13.74 33.04 24.37
C ASP A 264 -12.27 33.44 24.21
N VAL A 265 -11.86 33.85 22.99
CA VAL A 265 -10.51 34.37 22.74
C VAL A 265 -10.27 35.59 23.62
N LYS A 266 -11.16 36.59 23.60
CA LYS A 266 -11.03 37.79 24.44
C LYS A 266 -10.96 37.45 25.93
N ALA A 267 -11.79 36.52 26.39
CA ALA A 267 -11.82 36.10 27.78
C ALA A 267 -10.53 35.38 28.21
N LEU A 268 -9.97 34.51 27.35
CA LEU A 268 -8.70 33.84 27.60
C LEU A 268 -7.54 34.84 27.65
N PHE A 269 -7.47 35.78 26.71
CA PHE A 269 -6.41 36.79 26.68
C PHE A 269 -6.54 37.87 27.76
N ALA A 270 -7.74 38.06 28.31
CA ALA A 270 -8.00 38.90 29.48
C ALA A 270 -7.77 38.17 30.82
N SER A 271 -7.49 36.86 30.79
CA SER A 271 -7.20 36.10 32.02
C SER A 271 -5.81 36.42 32.57
N ASP A 272 -5.65 36.30 33.89
CA ASP A 272 -4.35 36.46 34.57
C ASP A 272 -3.46 35.20 34.49
N LEU A 273 -3.73 34.28 33.56
CA LEU A 273 -2.89 33.10 33.37
C LEU A 273 -1.53 33.52 32.80
N ARG A 274 -0.46 32.84 33.22
CA ARG A 274 0.87 33.08 32.65
C ARG A 274 0.84 32.76 31.16
N ARG A 275 1.61 33.51 30.39
CA ARG A 275 1.80 33.34 28.95
C ARG A 275 3.29 33.16 28.67
N PRO A 276 3.66 32.53 27.54
CA PRO A 276 5.04 32.58 27.07
C PRO A 276 5.51 34.04 27.02
N GLU A 277 6.69 34.32 27.58
CA GLU A 277 7.21 35.69 27.69
C GLU A 277 7.69 36.23 26.34
N GLN A 278 8.07 35.34 25.43
CA GLN A 278 8.53 35.67 24.09
C GLN A 278 7.38 35.65 23.08
N SER A 279 7.32 36.68 22.22
CA SER A 279 6.31 36.77 21.15
C SER A 279 6.41 35.63 20.14
N GLU A 280 7.59 35.05 19.95
CA GLU A 280 7.84 33.94 19.04
C GLU A 280 7.22 32.62 19.56
N GLU A 281 7.46 32.27 20.82
CA GLU A 281 6.86 31.10 21.49
C GLU A 281 5.33 31.18 21.55
N LEU A 282 4.78 32.38 21.85
CA LEU A 282 3.34 32.59 21.81
C LEU A 282 2.81 32.42 20.37
N THR A 283 3.56 32.84 19.36
CA THR A 283 3.13 32.72 17.97
C THR A 283 3.13 31.28 17.50
N GLU A 284 4.18 30.52 17.77
CA GLU A 284 4.24 29.07 17.49
C GLU A 284 3.09 28.30 18.15
N LEU A 285 2.67 28.74 19.33
CA LEU A 285 1.54 28.16 20.05
C LEU A 285 0.17 28.46 19.41
N LEU A 286 -0.03 29.66 18.88
CA LEU A 286 -1.32 30.11 18.35
C LEU A 286 -1.58 29.68 16.89
N LEU A 287 -0.53 29.63 16.07
CA LEU A 287 -0.63 29.40 14.62
C LEU A 287 -1.30 28.06 14.24
N PRO A 288 -1.01 26.91 14.89
CA PRO A 288 -1.70 25.66 14.61
C PRO A 288 -3.22 25.78 14.77
N TRP A 289 -3.72 26.55 15.74
CA TRP A 289 -5.17 26.72 15.93
C TRP A 289 -5.84 27.59 14.87
N MET A 290 -5.05 28.32 14.08
CA MET A 290 -5.53 29.15 12.98
C MET A 290 -5.63 28.40 11.66
N VAL A 291 -4.80 27.38 11.45
CA VAL A 291 -4.67 26.68 10.15
C VAL A 291 -4.70 25.18 10.18
N ALA A 292 -4.60 24.57 11.35
CA ALA A 292 -4.65 23.15 11.45
C ALA A 292 -6.11 22.73 11.58
N ARG A 293 -6.43 21.63 10.91
CA ARG A 293 -6.90 20.47 11.63
C ARG A 293 -5.67 19.87 12.33
N PRO A 294 -5.48 20.05 13.64
CA PRO A 294 -4.28 19.53 14.29
C PRO A 294 -4.20 18.02 14.09
N ARG A 295 -3.08 17.51 13.57
CA ARG A 295 -2.66 16.17 13.99
C ARG A 295 -2.41 16.28 15.48
N THR A 296 -3.43 15.98 16.27
CA THR A 296 -3.18 15.51 17.62
C THR A 296 -2.31 14.25 17.47
N LEU A 297 -1.53 13.93 18.50
CA LEU A 297 -0.73 12.70 18.58
C LEU A 297 -1.54 11.40 18.38
N ASN A 298 -2.87 11.51 18.14
CA ASN A 298 -3.85 10.43 18.04
C ASN A 298 -4.64 10.43 16.71
N GLY A 299 -4.23 11.18 15.68
CA GLY A 299 -4.81 11.06 14.33
C GLY A 299 -6.26 11.59 14.17
N ILE A 300 -6.88 12.14 15.21
CA ILE A 300 -8.15 12.87 15.09
C ILE A 300 -7.85 14.35 14.89
N ASP A 301 -8.40 14.89 13.81
CA ASP A 301 -8.29 16.26 13.33
C ASP A 301 -9.40 17.15 13.96
N PRO A 302 -9.14 17.99 14.98
CA PRO A 302 -10.15 18.96 15.43
C PRO A 302 -10.55 19.89 14.27
N ALA A 303 -11.85 20.13 14.09
CA ALA A 303 -12.34 21.12 13.12
C ALA A 303 -11.67 22.50 13.37
N PRO A 304 -11.30 23.29 12.36
CA PRO A 304 -10.69 24.60 12.59
C PRO A 304 -11.59 25.49 13.47
N LEU A 305 -11.00 26.44 14.20
CA LEU A 305 -11.77 27.42 14.97
C LEU A 305 -12.76 28.18 14.07
N PRO A 306 -13.95 28.57 14.55
CA PRO A 306 -14.88 29.41 13.79
C PRO A 306 -14.21 30.69 13.30
N PHE A 307 -14.66 31.24 12.16
CA PHE A 307 -14.05 32.40 11.52
C PHE A 307 -13.83 33.57 12.47
N ASP A 308 -14.84 33.97 13.25
CA ASP A 308 -14.75 35.08 14.19
C ASP A 308 -13.69 34.84 15.29
N ALA A 309 -13.54 33.58 15.73
CA ALA A 309 -12.54 33.21 16.73
C ALA A 309 -11.12 33.26 16.14
N ARG A 310 -10.91 32.75 14.92
CA ARG A 310 -9.61 32.88 14.23
C ARG A 310 -9.24 34.34 13.96
N LYS A 311 -10.22 35.15 13.56
CA LYS A 311 -10.02 36.58 13.34
C LYS A 311 -9.61 37.29 14.63
N ALA A 312 -10.29 37.02 15.74
CA ALA A 312 -9.91 37.55 17.05
C ALA A 312 -8.52 37.07 17.52
N LEU A 313 -8.15 35.83 17.20
CA LEU A 313 -6.83 35.29 17.53
C LEU A 313 -5.71 35.99 16.74
N ALA A 314 -5.96 36.26 15.45
CA ALA A 314 -5.02 36.98 14.58
C ALA A 314 -4.70 38.40 15.07
N GLU A 315 -5.63 39.07 15.76
CA GLU A 315 -5.41 40.41 16.34
C GLU A 315 -4.30 40.42 17.42
N HIS A 316 -3.97 39.26 17.99
CA HIS A 316 -2.92 39.10 19.00
C HIS A 316 -1.57 38.68 18.43
N LEU A 317 -1.46 38.46 17.10
CA LEU A 317 -0.21 38.09 16.44
C LEU A 317 0.47 39.31 15.79
N PRO A 318 1.80 39.50 15.97
CA PRO A 318 2.53 40.50 15.21
C PRO A 318 2.49 40.18 13.71
N THR A 319 2.12 41.15 12.88
CA THR A 319 2.00 40.98 11.42
C THR A 319 3.30 40.48 10.78
N THR A 320 4.46 40.87 11.31
CA THR A 320 5.77 40.41 10.83
C THR A 320 5.98 38.90 11.01
N ILE A 321 5.49 38.34 12.12
CA ILE A 321 5.64 36.91 12.40
C ILE A 321 4.63 36.11 11.58
N LEU A 322 3.39 36.61 11.46
CA LEU A 322 2.38 36.00 10.58
C LEU A 322 2.87 35.94 9.12
N ASN A 323 3.46 37.02 8.61
CA ASN A 323 4.01 37.05 7.26
C ASN A 323 5.18 36.08 7.08
N HIS A 324 6.06 35.97 8.08
CA HIS A 324 7.17 35.00 8.05
C HIS A 324 6.65 33.56 8.04
N TRP A 325 5.62 33.27 8.83
CA TRP A 325 5.01 31.95 8.90
C TRP A 325 4.28 31.57 7.60
N LEU A 326 3.55 32.52 7.00
CA LEU A 326 2.88 32.34 5.70
C LEU A 326 3.87 32.19 4.53
N ALA A 327 5.15 32.54 4.71
CA ALA A 327 6.16 32.34 3.67
C ALA A 327 6.48 30.85 3.42
N ASP A 328 6.13 29.96 4.36
CA ASP A 328 6.15 28.52 4.14
C ASP A 328 4.95 28.08 3.29
N SER A 329 5.21 27.32 2.23
CA SER A 329 4.20 26.91 1.25
C SER A 329 3.10 26.03 1.83
N ASN A 330 3.39 25.18 2.82
CA ASN A 330 2.37 24.33 3.46
C ASN A 330 1.45 25.15 4.36
N HIS A 331 2.02 26.12 5.07
CA HIS A 331 1.27 27.04 5.91
C HIS A 331 0.34 27.94 5.08
N LEU A 332 0.85 28.52 4.00
CA LEU A 332 0.06 29.29 3.05
C LEU A 332 -1.09 28.45 2.45
N TYR A 333 -0.78 27.21 2.07
CA TYR A 333 -1.76 26.29 1.52
C TYR A 333 -2.91 26.04 2.49
N ASN A 334 -2.61 25.63 3.73
CA ASN A 334 -3.63 25.35 4.74
C ASN A 334 -4.44 26.59 5.12
N TRP A 335 -3.78 27.75 5.25
CA TRP A 335 -4.42 29.04 5.52
C TRP A 335 -5.52 29.37 4.50
N LEU A 336 -5.18 29.32 3.21
CA LEU A 336 -6.10 29.66 2.13
C LEU A 336 -7.14 28.56 1.86
N ALA A 337 -6.78 27.28 2.02
CA ALA A 337 -7.71 26.17 1.81
C ALA A 337 -8.85 26.18 2.83
N ILE A 338 -8.54 26.39 4.12
CA ILE A 338 -9.57 26.54 5.16
C ILE A 338 -10.47 27.73 4.86
N ALA A 339 -9.87 28.88 4.55
CA ALA A 339 -10.62 30.10 4.27
C ALA A 339 -11.54 29.95 3.03
N ALA A 340 -11.07 29.26 1.98
CA ALA A 340 -11.85 28.99 0.78
C ALA A 340 -13.03 28.02 1.02
N SER A 341 -12.90 27.11 1.98
CA SER A 341 -14.00 26.23 2.40
C SER A 341 -15.09 26.94 3.22
N GLY A 342 -14.75 28.10 3.80
CA GLY A 342 -15.62 28.94 4.62
C GLY A 342 -16.53 29.85 3.81
N SER A 343 -16.52 31.17 4.09
CA SER A 343 -17.31 32.18 3.37
C SER A 343 -16.45 33.03 2.42
N VAL A 344 -17.08 33.77 1.51
CA VAL A 344 -16.37 34.74 0.64
C VAL A 344 -15.68 35.83 1.48
N GLU A 345 -16.32 36.27 2.57
CA GLU A 345 -15.75 37.26 3.49
C GLU A 345 -14.49 36.72 4.16
N GLU A 346 -14.55 35.48 4.63
CA GLU A 346 -13.42 34.82 5.26
C GLU A 346 -12.25 34.64 4.30
N PHE A 347 -12.50 34.15 3.09
CA PHE A 347 -11.45 34.03 2.07
C PHE A 347 -10.83 35.39 1.73
N SER A 348 -11.65 36.43 1.59
CA SER A 348 -11.18 37.79 1.30
C SER A 348 -10.32 38.35 2.44
N TRP A 349 -10.71 38.11 3.70
CA TRP A 349 -9.91 38.48 4.87
C TRP A 349 -8.58 37.73 4.91
N ALA A 350 -8.60 36.41 4.71
CA ALA A 350 -7.42 35.57 4.73
C ALA A 350 -6.43 35.98 3.62
N LEU A 351 -6.93 36.23 2.41
CA LEU A 351 -6.14 36.67 1.26
C LEU A 351 -5.57 38.08 1.44
N ALA A 352 -6.27 38.98 2.15
CA ALA A 352 -5.76 40.32 2.43
C ALA A 352 -4.53 40.33 3.35
N LEU A 353 -4.36 39.28 4.17
CA LEU A 353 -3.21 39.10 5.05
C LEU A 353 -2.01 38.43 4.36
N VAL A 354 -2.17 37.92 3.14
CA VAL A 354 -1.08 37.32 2.36
C VAL A 354 -0.32 38.41 1.59
N PRO A 355 1.00 38.57 1.82
CA PRO A 355 1.85 39.46 1.04
C PRO A 355 1.89 39.10 -0.45
N ASP A 356 2.00 40.10 -1.32
CA ASP A 356 2.00 39.90 -2.77
C ASP A 356 3.21 39.06 -3.25
N GLU A 357 4.33 39.11 -2.53
CA GLU A 357 5.59 38.45 -2.88
C GLU A 357 5.51 36.91 -2.76
N ILE A 358 4.56 36.41 -1.98
CA ILE A 358 4.37 34.96 -1.73
C ILE A 358 3.13 34.39 -2.41
N LEU A 359 2.42 35.17 -3.23
CA LEU A 359 1.28 34.69 -4.02
C LEU A 359 1.74 33.89 -5.23
N THR A 360 1.73 32.57 -5.08
CA THR A 360 2.25 31.60 -6.05
C THR A 360 1.17 30.62 -6.53
N ALA A 361 1.59 29.69 -7.38
CA ALA A 361 0.89 28.46 -7.76
C ALA A 361 0.16 27.78 -6.59
N GLU A 362 0.83 27.64 -5.45
CA GLU A 362 0.33 26.97 -4.25
C GLU A 362 -0.93 27.67 -3.68
N SER A 363 -1.09 28.98 -3.89
CA SER A 363 -2.30 29.73 -3.52
C SER A 363 -3.52 29.30 -4.34
N ALA A 364 -3.32 28.99 -5.63
CA ALA A 364 -4.39 28.49 -6.50
C ALA A 364 -4.79 27.06 -6.15
N SER A 365 -3.80 26.20 -5.88
CA SER A 365 -4.02 24.83 -5.39
C SER A 365 -4.80 24.80 -4.08
N ALA A 366 -4.47 25.71 -3.15
CA ALA A 366 -5.16 25.86 -1.88
C ALA A 366 -6.63 26.28 -2.04
N ALA A 367 -6.88 27.31 -2.87
CA ALA A 367 -8.24 27.74 -3.17
C ALA A 367 -9.07 26.61 -3.79
N GLN A 368 -8.50 25.86 -4.74
CA GLN A 368 -9.15 24.68 -5.33
C GLN A 368 -9.50 23.62 -4.28
N ALA A 369 -8.54 23.28 -3.39
CA ALA A 369 -8.76 22.28 -2.34
C ALA A 369 -9.89 22.69 -1.39
N GLY A 370 -9.91 23.94 -0.93
CA GLY A 370 -10.99 24.45 -0.08
C GLY A 370 -12.36 24.46 -0.75
N LEU A 371 -12.41 24.68 -2.07
CA LEU A 371 -13.66 24.74 -2.83
C LEU A 371 -14.29 23.37 -3.14
N GLN A 372 -13.60 22.24 -2.92
CA GLN A 372 -14.12 20.91 -3.25
C GLN A 372 -15.47 20.62 -2.58
N GLY A 373 -15.67 21.06 -1.33
CA GLY A 373 -16.92 20.91 -0.58
C GLY A 373 -17.98 21.98 -0.82
N VAL A 374 -17.63 23.10 -1.47
CA VAL A 374 -18.53 24.26 -1.66
C VAL A 374 -19.46 23.99 -2.84
N ARG A 375 -20.79 23.88 -2.63
CA ARG A 375 -21.75 23.60 -3.71
C ARG A 375 -22.21 24.84 -4.48
N SER A 376 -22.07 26.03 -3.89
CA SER A 376 -22.52 27.28 -4.52
C SER A 376 -21.59 27.70 -5.66
N ILE A 377 -22.13 27.75 -6.88
CA ILE A 377 -21.41 28.24 -8.07
C ILE A 377 -21.03 29.71 -7.89
N GLU A 378 -21.90 30.51 -7.29
CA GLU A 378 -21.66 31.95 -7.05
C GLU A 378 -20.50 32.16 -6.08
N GLN A 379 -20.44 31.37 -5.00
CA GLN A 379 -19.35 31.44 -4.03
C GLN A 379 -18.02 31.03 -4.66
N ARG A 380 -17.99 29.93 -5.43
CA ARG A 380 -16.80 29.51 -6.20
C ARG A 380 -16.32 30.62 -7.13
N LEU A 381 -17.24 31.27 -7.85
CA LEU A 381 -16.92 32.37 -8.74
C LEU A 381 -16.33 33.57 -7.98
N MET A 382 -16.89 33.95 -6.84
CA MET A 382 -16.40 35.07 -6.04
C MET A 382 -15.02 34.80 -5.44
N ILE A 383 -14.76 33.60 -4.93
CA ILE A 383 -13.46 33.20 -4.37
C ILE A 383 -12.37 33.21 -5.46
N TRP A 384 -12.64 32.57 -6.61
CA TRP A 384 -11.70 32.61 -7.73
C TRP A 384 -11.48 34.02 -8.28
N SER A 385 -12.53 34.83 -8.35
CA SER A 385 -12.42 36.23 -8.76
C SER A 385 -11.54 37.03 -7.80
N ALA A 386 -11.71 36.86 -6.48
CA ALA A 386 -10.88 37.54 -5.48
C ALA A 386 -9.39 37.16 -5.60
N LEU A 387 -9.09 35.89 -5.84
CA LEU A 387 -7.72 35.42 -6.04
C LEU A 387 -7.11 35.97 -7.35
N LEU A 388 -7.82 35.83 -8.47
CA LEU A 388 -7.35 36.27 -9.79
C LEU A 388 -7.28 37.80 -9.93
N GLN A 389 -7.94 38.57 -9.07
CA GLN A 389 -7.76 40.03 -9.03
C GLN A 389 -6.38 40.45 -8.47
N ARG A 390 -5.66 39.55 -7.78
CA ARG A 390 -4.31 39.84 -7.28
C ARG A 390 -3.30 39.82 -8.43
N ARG A 391 -2.93 41.00 -8.92
CA ARG A 391 -1.97 41.20 -10.03
C ARG A 391 -0.62 40.50 -9.82
N ALA A 392 -0.21 40.31 -8.58
CA ALA A 392 1.05 39.67 -8.21
C ALA A 392 1.02 38.14 -8.40
N LEU A 393 -0.16 37.52 -8.47
CA LEU A 393 -0.31 36.07 -8.62
C LEU A 393 0.42 35.58 -9.88
N ARG A 394 1.30 34.60 -9.70
CA ARG A 394 2.00 33.89 -10.77
C ARG A 394 1.63 32.42 -10.75
N LEU A 395 1.10 31.92 -11.86
CA LEU A 395 0.76 30.51 -12.03
C LEU A 395 1.89 29.83 -12.83
N ASP A 396 2.58 28.89 -12.20
CA ASP A 396 3.54 28.00 -12.85
C ASP A 396 2.89 26.63 -13.09
N VAL A 397 2.94 26.17 -14.33
CA VAL A 397 2.25 24.99 -14.84
C VAL A 397 2.86 23.71 -14.27
N GLN A 398 4.17 23.70 -13.97
CA GLN A 398 4.84 22.51 -13.44
C GLN A 398 4.45 22.19 -11.99
N ARG A 399 3.78 23.11 -11.29
CA ARG A 399 3.43 22.98 -9.86
C ARG A 399 1.93 22.95 -9.58
N VAL A 400 1.06 23.22 -10.57
CA VAL A 400 -0.39 23.24 -10.39
C VAL A 400 -1.09 22.42 -11.48
N PRO A 401 -1.52 21.20 -11.18
CA PRO A 401 -2.34 20.44 -12.10
C PRO A 401 -3.81 20.92 -12.03
N GLN A 402 -4.42 21.25 -13.19
CA GLN A 402 -5.88 21.23 -13.40
C GLN A 402 -6.76 22.33 -12.82
N LEU A 403 -6.45 23.57 -13.20
CA LEU A 403 -7.33 24.69 -12.89
C LEU A 403 -8.57 24.77 -13.80
N LEU A 404 -8.56 24.21 -15.02
CA LEU A 404 -9.71 24.31 -15.94
C LEU A 404 -10.98 23.59 -15.44
N TYR A 405 -10.84 22.55 -14.61
CA TYR A 405 -11.98 21.89 -13.99
C TYR A 405 -12.56 22.72 -12.84
N ALA A 406 -11.69 23.36 -12.06
CA ALA A 406 -12.05 24.06 -10.83
C ALA A 406 -12.47 25.53 -11.04
N VAL A 407 -11.91 26.20 -12.06
CA VAL A 407 -12.13 27.61 -12.35
C VAL A 407 -13.30 27.76 -13.34
N PRO A 408 -14.32 28.58 -13.03
CA PRO A 408 -15.40 28.89 -13.97
C PRO A 408 -14.90 29.44 -15.31
N ILE A 409 -15.51 29.03 -16.43
CA ILE A 409 -15.11 29.43 -17.80
C ILE A 409 -15.04 30.94 -17.99
N SER A 410 -15.94 31.69 -17.33
CA SER A 410 -15.96 33.16 -17.38
C SER A 410 -14.67 33.81 -16.87
N LEU A 411 -13.84 33.09 -16.08
CA LEU A 411 -12.58 33.57 -15.53
C LEU A 411 -11.34 33.03 -16.27
N TRP A 412 -11.50 32.15 -17.26
CA TRP A 412 -10.36 31.54 -17.98
C TRP A 412 -9.47 32.57 -18.68
N ALA A 413 -10.07 33.63 -19.23
CA ALA A 413 -9.30 34.71 -19.86
C ALA A 413 -8.36 35.41 -18.86
N GLU A 414 -8.78 35.58 -17.60
CA GLU A 414 -7.90 36.11 -16.55
C GLU A 414 -6.89 35.07 -16.07
N LEU A 415 -7.33 33.82 -15.92
CA LEU A 415 -6.45 32.70 -15.58
C LEU A 415 -5.22 32.63 -16.51
N PHE A 416 -5.43 32.72 -17.82
CA PHE A 416 -4.36 32.67 -18.82
C PHE A 416 -3.43 33.90 -18.81
N LYS A 417 -3.95 35.08 -18.43
CA LYS A 417 -3.13 36.29 -18.23
C LYS A 417 -2.17 36.15 -17.04
N HIS A 418 -2.54 35.37 -16.04
CA HIS A 418 -1.69 35.07 -14.87
C HIS A 418 -0.60 34.03 -15.12
N GLY A 419 -0.49 33.52 -16.36
CA GLY A 419 0.60 32.64 -16.78
C GLY A 419 0.23 31.15 -16.88
N TYR A 420 -1.00 30.77 -16.54
CA TYR A 420 -1.47 29.40 -16.72
C TYR A 420 -1.38 29.02 -18.21
N ARG A 421 -0.84 27.83 -18.48
CA ARG A 421 -0.83 27.20 -19.80
C ARG A 421 -1.46 25.83 -19.68
N ILE A 422 -2.23 25.49 -20.70
CA ILE A 422 -2.77 24.15 -20.85
C ILE A 422 -1.62 23.27 -21.29
N GLU A 423 -1.25 22.28 -20.48
CA GLU A 423 -0.31 21.27 -20.96
C GLU A 423 -0.95 20.54 -22.13
N ASN A 424 -0.34 20.71 -23.30
CA ASN A 424 -0.72 19.98 -24.49
C ASN A 424 -0.13 18.58 -24.43
N THR A 425 -0.52 17.77 -23.44
CA THR A 425 -0.22 16.33 -23.38
C THR A 425 -1.09 15.57 -24.39
N LEU A 426 -1.21 16.11 -25.62
CA LEU A 426 -1.65 15.38 -26.80
C LEU A 426 -0.69 14.23 -27.15
N ALA A 427 0.56 14.26 -26.66
CA ALA A 427 1.63 13.35 -27.07
C ALA A 427 2.05 12.28 -26.04
N THR A 428 1.58 12.36 -24.79
CA THR A 428 1.89 11.35 -23.78
C THR A 428 0.59 10.65 -23.40
N GLU A 429 0.36 9.52 -24.06
CA GLU A 429 -0.47 8.49 -23.44
C GLU A 429 0.03 8.29 -22.01
N ARG A 430 -0.86 8.46 -21.03
CA ARG A 430 -0.75 7.96 -19.65
C ARG A 430 0.63 7.36 -19.32
N THR A 431 1.51 8.14 -18.71
CA THR A 431 2.24 7.57 -17.58
C THR A 431 1.18 7.39 -16.50
N GLU A 432 0.75 6.15 -16.25
CA GLU A 432 -0.33 5.83 -15.29
C GLU A 432 -0.01 6.27 -13.85
N ASN A 433 1.21 6.75 -13.59
CA ASN A 433 1.63 7.37 -12.33
C ASN A 433 1.32 8.87 -12.19
N SER A 434 0.86 9.57 -13.24
CA SER A 434 0.36 10.94 -13.04
C SER A 434 -1.11 10.85 -12.63
N ASN A 435 -1.41 11.16 -11.37
CA ASN A 435 -2.76 11.44 -10.84
C ASN A 435 -3.40 12.68 -11.49
N HIS A 436 -3.10 12.96 -12.75
CA HIS A 436 -3.50 14.15 -13.47
C HIS A 436 -4.50 13.77 -14.59
N PRO A 437 -5.82 13.96 -14.36
CA PRO A 437 -6.83 14.03 -15.42
C PRO A 437 -6.42 14.84 -16.67
N ASP A 438 -6.75 14.33 -17.87
CA ASP A 438 -6.62 15.04 -19.14
C ASP A 438 -7.62 16.21 -19.20
N GLU A 439 -7.14 17.44 -18.99
CA GLU A 439 -7.97 18.66 -18.97
C GLU A 439 -8.77 18.87 -20.25
N ILE A 440 -8.22 18.48 -21.39
CA ILE A 440 -8.88 18.59 -22.70
C ILE A 440 -10.05 17.61 -22.75
N ARG A 441 -9.86 16.37 -22.28
CA ARG A 441 -10.94 15.38 -22.22
C ARG A 441 -12.10 15.84 -21.33
N ASP A 442 -11.79 16.38 -20.16
CA ASP A 442 -12.83 16.83 -19.22
C ASP A 442 -13.53 18.11 -19.70
N TRP A 443 -12.83 18.96 -20.46
CA TRP A 443 -13.45 20.07 -21.20
C TRP A 443 -14.43 19.58 -22.28
N LEU A 444 -14.09 18.53 -23.03
CA LEU A 444 -14.89 18.01 -24.14
C LEU A 444 -16.26 17.44 -23.75
N VAL A 445 -16.45 17.08 -22.48
CA VAL A 445 -17.73 16.56 -21.96
C VAL A 445 -18.64 17.66 -21.41
N ARG A 446 -18.24 18.93 -21.48
CA ARG A 446 -19.04 20.07 -21.04
C ARG A 446 -20.22 20.34 -21.99
N PRO A 447 -21.27 21.04 -21.54
CA PRO A 447 -22.38 21.44 -22.39
C PRO A 447 -21.90 22.22 -23.63
N VAL A 448 -22.60 22.05 -24.76
CA VAL A 448 -22.26 22.68 -26.05
C VAL A 448 -22.07 24.20 -25.95
N ALA A 449 -22.89 24.89 -25.14
CA ALA A 449 -22.78 26.34 -24.94
C ALA A 449 -21.44 26.73 -24.29
N GLU A 450 -20.93 25.93 -23.35
CA GLU A 450 -19.65 26.14 -22.71
C GLU A 450 -18.48 25.89 -23.68
N LEU A 451 -18.60 24.88 -24.55
CA LEU A 451 -17.64 24.61 -25.61
C LEU A 451 -17.55 25.80 -26.60
N GLN A 452 -18.69 26.33 -27.03
CA GLN A 452 -18.75 27.50 -27.91
C GLN A 452 -18.08 28.73 -27.28
N GLN A 453 -18.34 28.97 -25.99
CA GLN A 453 -17.77 30.09 -25.26
C GLN A 453 -16.25 29.97 -25.10
N SER A 454 -15.75 28.77 -24.82
CA SER A 454 -14.34 28.52 -24.48
C SER A 454 -13.44 28.24 -25.69
N TRP A 455 -14.01 27.85 -26.84
CA TRP A 455 -13.25 27.46 -28.04
C TRP A 455 -12.18 28.48 -28.51
N PRO A 456 -12.46 29.79 -28.58
CA PRO A 456 -11.44 30.76 -28.99
C PRO A 456 -10.24 30.81 -28.04
N LEU A 457 -10.51 30.67 -26.73
CA LEU A 457 -9.46 30.70 -25.71
C LEU A 457 -8.62 29.41 -25.75
N MET A 458 -9.27 28.26 -25.97
CA MET A 458 -8.60 26.96 -26.07
C MET A 458 -7.68 26.87 -27.29
N THR A 459 -8.13 27.34 -28.44
CA THR A 459 -7.33 27.34 -29.69
C THR A 459 -6.21 28.37 -29.69
N GLU A 460 -6.35 29.46 -28.94
CA GLU A 460 -5.26 30.42 -28.69
C GLU A 460 -4.16 29.81 -27.80
N GLN A 461 -4.53 29.08 -26.74
CA GLN A 461 -3.57 28.43 -25.84
C GLN A 461 -2.92 27.17 -26.46
N VAL A 462 -3.67 26.42 -27.27
CA VAL A 462 -3.22 25.18 -27.92
C VAL A 462 -3.49 25.27 -29.42
N PRO A 463 -2.56 25.84 -30.22
CA PRO A 463 -2.77 26.09 -31.64
C PRO A 463 -3.10 24.84 -32.48
N ASP A 464 -2.54 23.68 -32.13
CA ASP A 464 -2.77 22.41 -32.84
C ASP A 464 -4.10 21.74 -32.47
N LEU A 465 -4.83 22.27 -31.48
CA LEU A 465 -6.07 21.66 -30.99
C LEU A 465 -7.11 21.54 -32.11
N ALA A 466 -7.24 22.56 -32.96
CA ALA A 466 -8.20 22.57 -34.06
C ALA A 466 -7.99 21.41 -35.06
N ASN A 467 -6.75 20.96 -35.23
CA ASN A 467 -6.43 19.89 -36.18
C ASN A 467 -6.72 18.49 -35.62
N ASN A 468 -6.63 18.32 -34.29
CA ASN A 468 -6.58 17.00 -33.66
C ASN A 468 -7.77 16.73 -32.72
N ILE A 469 -8.67 17.70 -32.49
CA ILE A 469 -9.73 17.55 -31.48
C ILE A 469 -10.86 16.59 -31.87
N ILE A 470 -11.18 16.52 -33.16
CA ILE A 470 -12.25 15.66 -33.69
C ILE A 470 -11.91 14.20 -33.46
N GLU A 471 -10.64 13.84 -33.69
CA GLU A 471 -10.07 12.53 -33.40
C GLU A 471 -10.32 12.08 -31.94
N LYS A 472 -10.07 12.98 -30.97
CA LYS A 472 -10.26 12.70 -29.54
C LYS A 472 -11.71 12.46 -29.15
N LEU A 473 -12.64 13.20 -29.75
CA LEU A 473 -14.08 13.09 -29.46
C LEU A 473 -14.72 11.81 -30.00
N ILE A 474 -14.10 11.14 -30.96
CA ILE A 474 -14.62 9.89 -31.56
C ILE A 474 -14.18 8.66 -30.76
N ARG A 475 -13.15 8.80 -29.92
CA ARG A 475 -12.59 7.74 -29.04
C ARG A 475 -13.59 7.03 -28.10
N PRO A 476 -14.77 7.58 -27.76
CA PRO A 476 -15.81 6.81 -27.05
C PRO A 476 -16.60 5.84 -27.95
N PHE A 477 -16.64 6.08 -29.27
CA PHE A 477 -17.27 5.19 -30.26
C PHE A 477 -16.34 4.03 -30.69
N GLY A 478 -15.09 4.07 -30.23
CA GLY A 478 -14.14 2.99 -30.17
C GLY A 478 -12.97 3.46 -29.32
N ARG A 479 -12.67 2.77 -28.20
CA ARG A 479 -11.50 3.13 -27.36
C ARG A 479 -10.25 3.12 -28.25
N LYS A 480 -9.20 3.81 -27.77
CA LYS A 480 -7.79 3.81 -28.25
C LYS A 480 -7.58 2.74 -29.30
N PRO A 481 -7.07 3.12 -30.48
CA PRO A 481 -7.43 2.52 -31.77
C PRO A 481 -7.59 1.02 -31.58
N PHE A 482 -8.61 0.34 -32.10
CA PHE A 482 -8.73 -1.13 -32.05
C PHE A 482 -9.54 -1.77 -30.88
N THR A 483 -10.37 -1.09 -30.08
CA THR A 483 -11.40 -1.79 -29.23
C THR A 483 -12.79 -1.15 -29.32
N CYS A 484 -13.80 -1.92 -29.73
CA CYS A 484 -15.19 -1.47 -29.82
C CYS A 484 -15.91 -1.76 -28.50
N THR A 485 -15.90 -0.82 -27.56
CA THR A 485 -16.60 -0.99 -26.28
C THR A 485 -18.06 -0.57 -26.38
N ASN A 486 -18.98 -1.46 -25.99
CA ASN A 486 -20.36 -1.13 -25.70
C ASN A 486 -20.44 -0.31 -24.40
N ASN A 487 -20.00 0.94 -24.41
CA ASN A 487 -20.32 1.85 -23.31
C ASN A 487 -21.73 2.38 -23.56
N SER A 488 -22.72 1.65 -23.05
CA SER A 488 -24.14 2.03 -23.00
C SER A 488 -24.40 3.32 -22.21
N ASP A 489 -23.40 3.81 -21.48
CA ASP A 489 -23.59 4.84 -20.45
C ASP A 489 -23.02 6.22 -20.83
N SER A 490 -22.39 6.35 -22.00
CA SER A 490 -21.97 7.66 -22.54
C SER A 490 -23.13 8.31 -23.29
N PRO A 491 -23.49 9.58 -23.02
CA PRO A 491 -24.51 10.29 -23.80
C PRO A 491 -24.00 10.58 -25.22
N GLN A 492 -24.09 9.59 -26.11
CA GLN A 492 -23.67 9.64 -27.51
C GLN A 492 -24.28 10.86 -28.25
N ALA A 493 -25.49 11.29 -27.86
CA ALA A 493 -26.13 12.50 -28.37
C ALA A 493 -25.37 13.80 -28.03
N LEU A 494 -24.84 13.92 -26.80
CA LEU A 494 -24.05 15.09 -26.37
C LEU A 494 -22.71 15.15 -27.15
N GLN A 495 -22.12 13.99 -27.43
CA GLN A 495 -20.86 13.89 -28.19
C GLN A 495 -21.05 14.26 -29.66
N ILE A 496 -22.14 13.79 -30.31
CA ILE A 496 -22.46 14.18 -31.69
C ILE A 496 -22.76 15.68 -31.79
N ALA A 497 -23.48 16.24 -30.81
CA ALA A 497 -23.72 17.68 -30.75
C ALA A 497 -22.43 18.50 -30.56
N SER A 498 -21.51 18.01 -29.74
CA SER A 498 -20.19 18.60 -29.53
C SER A 498 -19.31 18.53 -30.78
N LEU A 499 -19.28 17.37 -31.46
CA LEU A 499 -18.60 17.17 -32.74
C LEU A 499 -19.10 18.16 -33.80
N ASN A 500 -20.42 18.20 -34.03
CA ASN A 500 -21.02 19.12 -34.99
C ASN A 500 -20.68 20.59 -34.66
N THR A 501 -20.74 20.95 -33.39
CA THR A 501 -20.42 22.31 -32.94
C THR A 501 -18.96 22.66 -33.21
N LEU A 502 -18.01 21.80 -32.84
CA LEU A 502 -16.59 22.08 -33.06
C LEU A 502 -16.23 22.15 -34.54
N ILE A 503 -16.85 21.31 -35.38
CA ILE A 503 -16.72 21.39 -36.85
C ILE A 503 -17.19 22.76 -37.35
N GLN A 504 -18.36 23.23 -36.88
CA GLN A 504 -18.87 24.57 -37.23
C GLN A 504 -17.96 25.70 -36.74
N LEU A 505 -17.26 25.50 -35.62
CA LEU A 505 -16.30 26.46 -35.07
C LEU A 505 -14.90 26.36 -35.70
N GLY A 506 -14.70 25.51 -36.71
CA GLY A 506 -13.48 25.44 -37.51
C GLY A 506 -12.52 24.30 -37.18
N ALA A 507 -12.95 23.28 -36.43
CA ALA A 507 -12.16 22.07 -36.25
C ALA A 507 -12.01 21.29 -37.56
N VAL A 508 -10.82 20.77 -37.82
CA VAL A 508 -10.51 20.01 -39.05
C VAL A 508 -10.99 18.58 -38.91
N VAL A 509 -11.60 18.07 -39.98
CA VAL A 509 -12.13 16.70 -40.04
C VAL A 509 -11.23 15.83 -40.92
N HIS A 510 -10.71 14.76 -40.33
CA HIS A 510 -10.02 13.68 -41.04
C HIS A 510 -10.87 12.40 -40.91
N PRO A 511 -11.47 11.89 -42.00
CA PRO A 511 -12.33 10.70 -41.92
C PRO A 511 -11.57 9.48 -41.39
N LEU A 512 -12.09 8.85 -40.35
CA LEU A 512 -11.49 7.67 -39.70
C LEU A 512 -12.06 6.35 -40.23
N SER A 513 -11.23 5.35 -40.52
CA SER A 513 -11.72 4.01 -40.86
C SER A 513 -12.08 3.25 -39.59
N PHE A 514 -13.33 2.81 -39.49
CA PHE A 514 -13.77 1.99 -38.36
C PHE A 514 -13.53 0.51 -38.65
N PRO A 515 -13.01 -0.28 -37.68
CA PRO A 515 -13.07 -1.73 -37.75
C PRO A 515 -14.49 -2.22 -38.01
N LYS A 516 -14.63 -3.29 -38.78
CA LYS A 516 -15.94 -3.90 -39.05
C LYS A 516 -16.72 -4.21 -37.76
N ALA A 517 -16.03 -4.69 -36.73
CA ALA A 517 -16.62 -4.92 -35.41
C ALA A 517 -17.19 -3.64 -34.77
N CYS A 518 -16.56 -2.48 -34.98
CA CYS A 518 -17.01 -1.21 -34.42
C CYS A 518 -18.22 -0.67 -35.16
N VAL A 519 -18.29 -0.86 -36.47
CA VAL A 519 -19.48 -0.54 -37.26
C VAL A 519 -20.67 -1.41 -36.83
N LEU A 520 -20.44 -2.70 -36.58
CA LEU A 520 -21.49 -3.62 -36.11
C LEU A 520 -21.96 -3.30 -34.68
N ASN A 521 -21.07 -2.82 -33.81
CA ASN A 521 -21.40 -2.48 -32.42
C ASN A 521 -21.92 -1.03 -32.25
N THR A 522 -21.77 -0.17 -33.25
CA THR A 522 -22.33 1.19 -33.23
C THR A 522 -23.78 1.17 -33.69
N ALA A 523 -24.67 1.84 -32.95
CA ALA A 523 -26.07 1.93 -33.35
C ALA A 523 -26.18 2.52 -34.79
N PRO A 524 -26.97 1.92 -35.70
CA PRO A 524 -26.97 2.31 -37.12
C PRO A 524 -27.23 3.79 -37.39
N HIS A 525 -28.08 4.41 -36.57
CA HIS A 525 -28.40 5.84 -36.67
C HIS A 525 -27.24 6.75 -36.25
N VAL A 526 -26.43 6.33 -35.27
CA VAL A 526 -25.22 7.05 -34.83
C VAL A 526 -24.14 6.94 -35.91
N TYR A 527 -23.92 5.75 -36.44
CA TYR A 527 -22.94 5.55 -37.53
C TYR A 527 -23.31 6.37 -38.78
N ALA A 528 -24.60 6.41 -39.14
CA ALA A 528 -25.07 7.25 -40.24
C ALA A 528 -24.83 8.76 -39.98
N GLN A 529 -24.97 9.23 -38.74
CA GLN A 529 -24.68 10.61 -38.37
C GLN A 529 -23.18 10.92 -38.43
N LEU A 530 -22.32 10.00 -37.96
CA LEU A 530 -20.86 10.15 -38.06
C LEU A 530 -20.40 10.18 -39.53
N LEU A 531 -20.99 9.35 -40.39
CA LEU A 531 -20.75 9.37 -41.84
C LEU A 531 -21.20 10.71 -42.46
N ALA A 532 -22.38 11.21 -42.07
CA ALA A 532 -22.92 12.47 -42.57
C ALA A 532 -22.06 13.68 -42.16
N LEU A 533 -21.42 13.63 -40.98
CA LEU A 533 -20.47 14.65 -40.53
C LEU A 533 -19.09 14.52 -41.23
N GLY A 534 -18.86 13.49 -42.06
CA GLY A 534 -17.59 13.22 -42.72
C GLY A 534 -16.49 12.74 -41.76
N VAL A 535 -16.87 12.35 -40.55
CA VAL A 535 -15.96 12.04 -39.45
C VAL A 535 -15.44 10.59 -39.54
N VAL A 536 -16.20 9.71 -40.17
CA VAL A 536 -15.80 8.31 -40.43
C VAL A 536 -15.85 8.00 -41.93
N ALA A 537 -14.96 7.12 -42.38
CA ALA A 537 -14.92 6.61 -43.74
C ALA A 537 -15.89 5.41 -43.91
N PRO A 538 -16.46 5.21 -45.11
CA PRO A 538 -17.24 4.00 -45.40
C PRO A 538 -16.37 2.75 -45.34
N VAL A 539 -16.94 1.63 -44.86
CA VAL A 539 -16.26 0.33 -44.80
C VAL A 539 -15.95 -0.14 -46.23
N ALA A 540 -14.69 -0.45 -46.52
CA ALA A 540 -14.27 -0.99 -47.80
C ALA A 540 -14.60 -2.49 -47.91
N ASP A 541 -15.06 -2.93 -49.08
CA ASP A 541 -15.20 -4.36 -49.41
C ASP A 541 -13.80 -4.96 -49.64
N VAL A 542 -13.38 -5.86 -48.74
CA VAL A 542 -12.04 -6.46 -48.74
C VAL A 542 -11.96 -7.53 -49.85
N ALA A 543 -11.59 -7.09 -51.06
CA ALA A 543 -11.30 -7.96 -52.20
C ALA A 543 -9.98 -7.59 -52.93
N SER A 544 -9.00 -7.03 -52.20
CA SER A 544 -7.65 -6.76 -52.73
C SER A 544 -6.62 -7.67 -52.06
N ALA A 545 -5.54 -8.00 -52.78
CA ALA A 545 -4.40 -8.75 -52.25
C ALA A 545 -3.88 -8.13 -50.94
N ALA A 546 -3.44 -8.98 -50.01
CA ALA A 546 -2.91 -8.54 -48.71
C ALA A 546 -1.72 -7.59 -48.90
N ARG A 547 -1.85 -6.34 -48.44
CA ARG A 547 -0.77 -5.34 -48.41
C ARG A 547 0.30 -5.74 -47.41
N PHE A 548 -0.09 -6.24 -46.23
CA PHE A 548 0.82 -6.66 -45.17
C PHE A 548 0.92 -8.17 -45.08
N VAL A 549 2.15 -8.65 -44.93
CA VAL A 549 2.47 -10.07 -44.70
C VAL A 549 3.45 -10.19 -43.53
N PHE A 550 3.40 -11.31 -42.80
CA PHE A 550 4.39 -11.62 -41.77
C PHE A 550 5.80 -11.71 -42.37
N GLU A 551 6.78 -11.13 -41.68
CA GLU A 551 8.19 -11.20 -42.04
C GLU A 551 9.04 -11.57 -40.81
N PRO A 552 9.76 -12.72 -40.82
CA PRO A 552 10.60 -13.15 -39.71
C PRO A 552 11.85 -12.27 -39.56
N VAL A 553 12.48 -12.33 -38.40
CA VAL A 553 13.75 -11.65 -38.06
C VAL A 553 14.88 -12.22 -38.94
N LYS A 554 15.78 -11.35 -39.42
CA LYS A 554 16.84 -11.71 -40.39
C LYS A 554 18.27 -11.40 -39.92
N CYS A 555 18.42 -10.84 -38.72
CA CYS A 555 19.72 -10.51 -38.14
C CYS A 555 20.44 -11.74 -37.55
N ASN A 556 21.73 -11.55 -37.26
CA ASN A 556 22.57 -12.53 -36.55
C ASN A 556 22.69 -12.13 -35.08
N PHE A 557 22.41 -13.07 -34.18
CA PHE A 557 22.69 -12.89 -32.76
C PHE A 557 23.98 -13.62 -32.36
N LEU A 558 24.89 -12.89 -31.70
CA LEU A 558 26.13 -13.43 -31.17
C LEU A 558 26.11 -13.32 -29.64
N PRO A 559 26.08 -14.45 -28.91
CA PRO A 559 26.10 -14.44 -27.45
C PRO A 559 27.43 -13.87 -26.92
N SER A 560 27.37 -12.88 -26.02
CA SER A 560 28.54 -12.23 -25.42
C SER A 560 28.39 -12.08 -23.90
N ASP A 561 29.51 -11.91 -23.19
CA ASP A 561 29.49 -11.69 -21.73
C ASP A 561 28.72 -10.40 -21.38
N GLY A 562 28.73 -9.41 -22.27
CA GLY A 562 27.95 -8.17 -22.15
C GLY A 562 26.44 -8.44 -22.14
N TRP A 563 25.95 -9.27 -23.07
CA TRP A 563 24.55 -9.69 -23.10
C TRP A 563 24.17 -10.51 -21.87
N LEU A 564 24.99 -11.48 -21.48
CA LEU A 564 24.73 -12.31 -20.31
C LEU A 564 24.61 -11.45 -19.04
N LYS A 565 25.53 -10.50 -18.86
CA LYS A 565 25.50 -9.56 -17.74
C LYS A 565 24.26 -8.66 -17.79
N SER A 566 23.88 -8.17 -18.96
CA SER A 566 22.72 -7.29 -19.13
C SER A 566 21.38 -7.98 -18.82
N LEU A 567 21.25 -9.28 -19.14
CA LEU A 567 20.05 -10.07 -18.85
C LEU A 567 19.96 -10.53 -17.38
N LEU A 568 21.09 -10.63 -16.68
CA LEU A 568 21.16 -11.05 -15.27
C LEU A 568 21.20 -9.88 -14.29
N ALA A 569 21.50 -8.66 -14.76
CA ALA A 569 21.46 -7.48 -13.91
C ALA A 569 20.00 -7.21 -13.52
N PRO A 570 19.70 -6.92 -12.24
CA PRO A 570 18.45 -6.27 -11.91
C PRO A 570 18.37 -4.97 -12.72
N GLY A 571 17.21 -4.61 -13.25
CA GLY A 571 17.07 -3.35 -13.99
C GLY A 571 17.38 -2.14 -13.11
N GLU A 572 17.38 -0.93 -13.70
CA GLU A 572 17.67 0.30 -12.94
C GLU A 572 16.80 0.36 -11.67
N GLU A 573 17.38 0.78 -10.54
CA GLU A 573 16.66 0.91 -9.27
C GLU A 573 16.12 2.34 -9.18
N GLU A 574 14.82 2.51 -9.36
CA GLU A 574 14.14 3.79 -9.13
C GLU A 574 13.29 3.68 -7.85
N ASP A 575 13.53 4.57 -6.88
CA ASP A 575 12.78 4.64 -5.62
C ASP A 575 12.58 3.29 -4.91
N SER A 576 13.66 2.50 -4.74
CA SER A 576 13.68 1.18 -4.07
C SER A 576 12.86 0.06 -4.73
N ARG A 577 12.50 0.21 -6.01
CA ARG A 577 11.82 -0.83 -6.82
C ARG A 577 12.83 -1.61 -7.65
N GLN A 578 12.67 -2.93 -7.73
CA GLN A 578 13.49 -3.78 -8.60
C GLN A 578 12.73 -4.10 -9.89
N LEU A 579 13.38 -3.89 -11.03
CA LEU A 579 12.87 -4.30 -12.34
C LEU A 579 13.33 -5.73 -12.66
N HIS A 580 12.37 -6.61 -12.90
CA HIS A 580 12.58 -8.01 -13.28
C HIS A 580 12.22 -8.23 -14.74
N PHE A 581 13.21 -8.55 -15.58
CA PHE A 581 12.96 -8.99 -16.96
C PHE A 581 12.48 -10.45 -16.99
N GLU A 582 11.32 -10.67 -17.60
CA GLU A 582 10.71 -12.00 -17.77
C GLU A 582 10.93 -12.54 -19.18
N THR A 583 10.84 -11.68 -20.20
CA THR A 583 10.90 -12.12 -21.59
C THR A 583 11.95 -11.38 -22.42
N VAL A 584 12.45 -12.05 -23.45
CA VAL A 584 13.39 -11.53 -24.44
C VAL A 584 12.96 -11.94 -25.84
N GLN A 585 13.11 -11.04 -26.80
CA GLN A 585 12.84 -11.27 -28.21
C GLN A 585 13.92 -10.61 -29.07
N LEU A 586 14.31 -11.22 -30.20
CA LEU A 586 15.26 -10.58 -31.12
C LEU A 586 14.56 -9.56 -32.02
N LEU A 587 15.28 -8.49 -32.35
CA LEU A 587 14.78 -7.38 -33.17
C LEU A 587 15.80 -7.00 -34.26
N ASP A 588 15.34 -6.95 -35.51
CA ASP A 588 16.15 -6.41 -36.61
C ASP A 588 16.29 -4.89 -36.49
N VAL A 589 17.51 -4.39 -36.71
CA VAL A 589 17.82 -2.97 -36.81
C VAL A 589 18.23 -2.65 -38.25
N PRO A 590 17.72 -1.57 -38.88
CA PRO A 590 18.12 -1.19 -40.22
C PRO A 590 19.63 -1.00 -40.33
N GLU A 591 20.22 -1.45 -41.45
CA GLU A 591 21.65 -1.30 -41.75
C GLU A 591 22.60 -2.02 -40.77
N SER A 592 22.08 -2.92 -39.93
CA SER A 592 22.85 -3.77 -39.02
C SER A 592 22.65 -5.25 -39.34
N ASP A 593 23.75 -6.00 -39.42
CA ASP A 593 23.71 -7.47 -39.48
C ASP A 593 23.51 -8.11 -38.10
N ASN A 594 23.71 -7.34 -37.02
CA ASN A 594 23.56 -7.80 -35.64
C ASN A 594 22.16 -7.49 -35.09
N CYS A 595 21.60 -8.45 -34.35
CA CYS A 595 20.31 -8.29 -33.68
C CYS A 595 20.39 -7.32 -32.50
N ALA A 596 19.33 -6.52 -32.35
CA ALA A 596 18.94 -5.94 -31.07
C ALA A 596 18.09 -6.95 -30.28
N MET A 597 17.84 -6.65 -29.01
CA MET A 597 16.92 -7.38 -28.15
C MET A 597 15.84 -6.45 -27.64
N VAL A 598 14.61 -6.93 -27.61
CA VAL A 598 13.55 -6.37 -26.77
C VAL A 598 13.51 -7.22 -25.51
N VAL A 599 13.67 -6.59 -24.35
CA VAL A 599 13.53 -7.22 -23.04
C VAL A 599 12.30 -6.62 -22.35
N SER A 600 11.45 -7.50 -21.83
CA SER A 600 10.21 -7.09 -21.19
C SER A 600 10.09 -7.70 -19.81
N GLY A 601 9.49 -6.97 -18.89
CA GLY A 601 9.47 -7.30 -17.47
C GLY A 601 8.49 -6.45 -16.69
N PHE A 602 8.63 -6.44 -15.37
CA PHE A 602 7.78 -5.67 -14.47
C PHE A 602 8.58 -5.10 -13.30
N TRP A 603 8.10 -4.00 -12.74
CA TRP A 603 8.58 -3.49 -11.46
C TRP A 603 7.94 -4.26 -10.31
N ASP A 604 8.74 -4.66 -9.34
CA ASP A 604 8.25 -5.08 -8.03
C ASP A 604 7.58 -3.87 -7.34
N MET A 605 6.25 -3.89 -7.27
CA MET A 605 5.54 -3.04 -6.33
C MET A 605 5.52 -3.77 -4.98
N VAL A 606 6.08 -3.12 -3.95
CA VAL A 606 5.89 -3.54 -2.56
C VAL A 606 4.42 -3.35 -2.22
N GLY A 607 3.61 -4.35 -2.55
CA GLY A 607 2.30 -4.50 -1.97
C GLY A 607 2.48 -4.92 -0.53
N SER A 608 2.07 -4.09 0.42
CA SER A 608 1.74 -4.62 1.73
C SER A 608 0.65 -5.67 1.51
N ALA A 609 1.00 -6.93 1.74
CA ALA A 609 -0.01 -7.92 2.04
C ALA A 609 -0.54 -7.53 3.42
N ASP A 610 -1.70 -6.86 3.46
CA ASP A 610 -2.33 -6.51 4.72
C ASP A 610 -2.81 -7.80 5.40
N ASN A 611 -2.28 -8.01 6.59
CA ASN A 611 -2.88 -8.89 7.58
C ASN A 611 -4.24 -8.31 7.95
N ASP A 612 -5.21 -9.21 8.12
CA ASP A 612 -6.50 -8.93 8.74
C ASP A 612 -6.26 -8.52 10.21
N ASP A 613 -5.96 -7.24 10.46
CA ASP A 613 -5.92 -6.69 11.80
C ASP A 613 -7.19 -5.90 12.08
N PHE A 614 -7.94 -6.38 13.08
CA PHE A 614 -9.26 -5.92 13.51
C PHE A 614 -9.34 -4.45 13.97
N ILE A 615 -8.33 -3.62 13.71
CA ILE A 615 -8.16 -2.26 14.27
C ILE A 615 -7.92 -1.20 13.17
N GLY A 616 -7.56 -1.57 11.94
CA GLY A 616 -7.48 -0.63 10.81
C GLY A 616 -8.79 -0.61 10.03
N GLY A 617 -9.56 0.47 10.09
CA GLY A 617 -10.81 0.59 9.33
C GLY A 617 -10.65 0.25 7.83
N TYR A 618 -11.74 -0.24 7.21
CA TYR A 618 -11.80 -0.62 5.80
C TYR A 618 -11.18 0.45 4.87
N GLU A 619 -9.89 0.30 4.53
CA GLU A 619 -9.37 0.85 3.29
C GLU A 619 -9.84 -0.10 2.18
N ARG A 620 -10.69 0.43 1.29
CA ARG A 620 -11.17 -0.34 0.15
C ARG A 620 -9.96 -0.83 -0.62
N MET A 621 -9.85 -2.16 -0.76
CA MET A 621 -9.08 -2.80 -1.83
C MET A 621 -9.20 -1.94 -3.08
N ASN A 622 -8.08 -1.49 -3.62
CA ASN A 622 -8.03 -1.23 -5.05
C ASN A 622 -7.93 -2.65 -5.66
N PRO A 623 -8.98 -3.20 -6.29
CA PRO A 623 -8.97 -4.58 -6.81
C PRO A 623 -8.04 -4.74 -8.04
N CYS A 624 -7.10 -3.82 -8.20
CA CYS A 624 -6.28 -3.56 -9.36
C CYS A 624 -4.84 -3.46 -8.87
N PHE A 625 -4.24 -4.60 -8.52
CA PHE A 625 -2.79 -4.69 -8.39
C PHE A 625 -2.23 -4.48 -9.80
N GLU A 626 -1.70 -3.29 -10.07
CA GLU A 626 -1.13 -2.94 -11.37
C GLU A 626 0.33 -3.43 -11.37
N ARG A 627 0.68 -4.43 -12.18
CA ARG A 627 2.10 -4.67 -12.48
C ARG A 627 2.50 -3.63 -13.52
N LEU A 628 3.37 -2.69 -13.16
CA LEU A 628 3.93 -1.75 -14.13
C LEU A 628 4.90 -2.51 -15.02
N GLU A 629 4.41 -2.95 -16.18
CA GLU A 629 5.21 -3.62 -17.19
C GLU A 629 6.19 -2.62 -17.84
N VAL A 630 7.42 -3.08 -18.05
CA VAL A 630 8.47 -2.32 -18.72
C VAL A 630 8.93 -3.09 -19.93
N THR A 631 9.16 -2.36 -21.02
CA THR A 631 9.81 -2.89 -22.21
C THR A 631 10.96 -1.99 -22.58
N GLU A 632 12.12 -2.58 -22.80
CA GLU A 632 13.30 -1.89 -23.30
C GLU A 632 13.82 -2.56 -24.56
N SER A 633 14.39 -1.77 -25.46
CA SER A 633 15.15 -2.29 -26.58
C SER A 633 16.63 -2.00 -26.37
N ARG A 634 17.49 -2.99 -26.62
CA ARG A 634 18.93 -2.95 -26.33
C ARG A 634 19.72 -3.45 -27.54
N MET A 635 20.94 -2.96 -27.72
CA MET A 635 21.84 -3.43 -28.78
C MET A 635 23.28 -3.40 -28.30
N GLU A 636 24.08 -4.38 -28.69
CA GLU A 636 25.52 -4.36 -28.43
C GLU A 636 26.26 -3.54 -29.49
N ARG A 637 27.02 -2.53 -29.04
CA ARG A 637 27.93 -1.73 -29.86
C ARG A 637 29.28 -1.60 -29.16
N ASN A 638 30.34 -1.97 -29.86
CA ASN A 638 31.72 -1.91 -29.34
C ASN A 638 31.92 -2.63 -27.98
N GLY A 639 31.19 -3.72 -27.74
CA GLY A 639 31.25 -4.48 -26.49
C GLY A 639 30.46 -3.89 -25.32
N ALA A 640 29.68 -2.83 -25.54
CA ALA A 640 28.76 -2.25 -24.57
C ALA A 640 27.31 -2.47 -25.02
N ILE A 641 26.42 -2.74 -24.06
CA ILE A 641 24.98 -2.81 -24.31
C ILE A 641 24.41 -1.40 -24.18
N GLU A 642 23.83 -0.89 -25.26
CA GLU A 642 23.21 0.43 -25.34
C GLU A 642 21.70 0.28 -25.46
N ALA A 643 20.94 1.12 -24.74
CA ALA A 643 19.49 1.22 -24.93
C ALA A 643 19.17 1.92 -26.25
N LEU A 644 18.30 1.30 -27.05
CA LEU A 644 17.70 1.91 -28.22
C LEU A 644 16.41 2.61 -27.80
N ARG A 645 16.14 3.75 -28.43
CA ARG A 645 14.89 4.48 -28.18
C ARG A 645 13.73 3.68 -28.76
N PHE A 646 12.68 3.54 -27.98
CA PHE A 646 11.51 2.72 -28.26
C PHE A 646 10.25 3.44 -27.77
N ASP A 647 9.27 3.63 -28.64
CA ASP A 647 7.93 4.12 -28.26
C ASP A 647 6.98 2.95 -28.10
N GLY A 648 6.18 3.00 -27.02
CA GLY A 648 5.17 1.99 -26.73
C GLY A 648 5.68 0.84 -25.87
N GLY A 649 4.77 0.00 -25.37
CA GLY A 649 5.08 -1.25 -24.68
C GLY A 649 5.04 -2.44 -25.65
N ALA A 650 5.88 -3.44 -25.44
CA ALA A 650 5.85 -4.70 -26.19
C ALA A 650 6.14 -5.91 -25.28
N SER A 651 5.50 -5.93 -24.12
CA SER A 651 5.57 -7.05 -23.18
C SER A 651 5.11 -8.38 -23.76
N ALA A 652 4.10 -8.34 -24.64
CA ALA A 652 3.62 -9.49 -25.42
C ALA A 652 4.42 -9.73 -26.73
N GLY A 653 5.50 -8.98 -26.96
CA GLY A 653 6.35 -9.07 -28.14
C GLY A 653 5.93 -8.20 -29.33
N LEU A 654 6.83 -8.19 -30.31
CA LEU A 654 6.71 -7.49 -31.59
C LEU A 654 6.53 -8.47 -32.74
N LEU A 655 5.51 -8.27 -33.57
CA LEU A 655 5.31 -9.05 -34.79
C LEU A 655 5.85 -8.30 -36.00
N GLY A 656 6.88 -8.86 -36.67
CA GLY A 656 7.46 -8.27 -37.88
C GLY A 656 6.51 -8.35 -39.08
N LEU A 657 6.28 -7.21 -39.74
CA LEU A 657 5.40 -7.08 -40.91
C LEU A 657 6.14 -6.44 -42.07
N ARG A 658 5.91 -6.95 -43.29
CA ARG A 658 6.34 -6.32 -44.53
C ARG A 658 5.17 -5.69 -45.26
N ASP A 659 5.28 -4.41 -45.57
CA ASP A 659 4.41 -3.75 -46.53
C ASP A 659 4.85 -4.12 -47.95
N THR A 660 4.00 -4.85 -48.69
CA THR A 660 4.27 -5.30 -50.06
C THR A 660 4.18 -4.19 -51.09
N GLN A 661 3.53 -3.06 -50.79
CA GLN A 661 3.43 -1.91 -51.68
C GLN A 661 4.67 -1.01 -51.58
N GLU A 662 5.09 -0.70 -50.36
CA GLU A 662 6.20 0.22 -50.10
C GLU A 662 7.55 -0.49 -49.91
N GLY A 663 7.53 -1.80 -49.61
CA GLY A 663 8.71 -2.58 -49.27
C GLY A 663 9.25 -2.33 -47.86
N THR A 664 8.61 -1.45 -47.09
CA THR A 664 8.99 -1.05 -45.74
C THR A 664 8.61 -2.12 -44.72
N ARG A 665 9.49 -2.36 -43.74
CA ARG A 665 9.23 -3.23 -42.60
C ARG A 665 8.65 -2.43 -41.44
N TYR A 666 7.62 -2.98 -40.82
CA TYR A 666 6.94 -2.46 -39.64
C TYR A 666 6.91 -3.55 -38.54
N TYR A 667 6.61 -3.14 -37.31
CA TYR A 667 6.42 -4.07 -36.20
C TYR A 667 5.09 -3.81 -35.55
N LEU A 668 4.26 -4.83 -35.40
CA LEU A 668 3.02 -4.74 -34.65
C LEU A 668 3.30 -5.14 -33.21
N ALA A 669 3.21 -4.18 -32.29
CA ALA A 669 3.22 -4.46 -30.86
C ALA A 669 1.85 -5.00 -30.45
N TYR A 670 1.80 -6.20 -29.86
CA TYR A 670 0.53 -6.83 -29.51
C TYR A 670 0.01 -6.41 -28.13
N ARG A 671 -1.30 -6.55 -27.99
CA ARG A 671 -2.10 -6.37 -26.79
C ARG A 671 -1.46 -7.04 -25.56
N GLU A 672 -1.17 -6.23 -24.56
CA GLU A 672 -1.25 -6.64 -23.15
C GLU A 672 -2.67 -7.16 -22.89
N SER A 673 -2.79 -8.34 -22.27
CA SER A 673 -3.87 -8.46 -21.30
C SER A 673 -3.56 -7.49 -20.18
N GLY A 674 -3.89 -6.21 -20.38
CA GLY A 674 -3.94 -5.30 -19.25
C GLY A 674 -4.84 -5.98 -18.23
N ASP A 675 -4.36 -5.99 -16.99
CA ASP A 675 -5.06 -6.48 -15.83
C ASP A 675 -6.54 -6.08 -15.88
N ARG A 676 -7.38 -6.86 -15.21
CA ARG A 676 -8.87 -6.80 -15.25
C ARG A 676 -9.47 -5.38 -15.11
N CYS A 677 -8.68 -4.38 -14.72
CA CYS A 677 -9.04 -2.99 -14.51
C CYS A 677 -8.70 -2.00 -15.66
N SER A 678 -7.61 -2.19 -16.42
CA SER A 678 -7.16 -1.17 -17.40
C SER A 678 -7.71 -1.41 -18.82
N GLY A 679 -8.10 -2.64 -19.13
CA GLY A 679 -8.67 -3.02 -20.44
C GLY A 679 -7.63 -3.19 -21.55
N GLY A 680 -6.33 -3.19 -21.21
CA GLY A 680 -5.19 -3.41 -22.11
C GLY A 680 -4.87 -2.25 -23.06
N LEU A 681 -3.58 -2.10 -23.40
CA LEU A 681 -3.16 -1.28 -24.53
C LEU A 681 -3.56 -1.94 -25.84
N ALA A 682 -3.99 -1.13 -26.80
CA ALA A 682 -4.41 -1.64 -28.10
C ALA A 682 -3.19 -1.90 -29.00
N PRO A 683 -3.25 -2.90 -29.91
CA PRO A 683 -2.13 -3.22 -30.79
C PRO A 683 -1.72 -2.00 -31.61
N HIS A 684 -0.45 -1.65 -31.72
CA HIS A 684 -0.06 -0.46 -32.49
C HIS A 684 1.13 -0.77 -33.40
N LEU A 685 1.24 0.00 -34.47
CA LEU A 685 2.26 -0.22 -35.49
C LEU A 685 3.48 0.65 -35.17
N LEU A 686 4.66 0.06 -35.25
CA LEU A 686 5.95 0.71 -35.03
C LEU A 686 6.76 0.72 -36.31
N ALA A 687 7.52 1.79 -36.53
CA ALA A 687 8.45 1.92 -37.65
C ALA A 687 9.78 2.51 -37.19
N TRP A 688 10.87 2.02 -37.77
CA TRP A 688 12.18 2.65 -37.56
C TRP A 688 12.24 4.02 -38.22
N THR A 689 12.62 5.03 -37.45
CA THR A 689 12.94 6.35 -37.98
C THR A 689 14.40 6.41 -38.41
N LYS A 690 14.69 7.10 -39.53
CA LYS A 690 16.05 7.36 -40.01
C LYS A 690 16.77 8.46 -39.20
N SER A 691 16.60 8.45 -37.87
CA SER A 691 17.36 9.32 -36.98
C SER A 691 18.57 8.55 -36.44
N ALA A 692 19.67 9.25 -36.13
CA ALA A 692 20.81 8.68 -35.42
C ALA A 692 20.79 9.22 -33.98
N PRO A 693 20.60 8.38 -32.95
CA PRO A 693 20.43 6.92 -33.00
C PRO A 693 19.06 6.49 -33.54
N TYR A 694 18.99 5.28 -34.11
CA TYR A 694 17.74 4.69 -34.60
C TYR A 694 16.71 4.62 -33.48
N TYR A 695 15.47 4.94 -33.84
CA TYR A 695 14.36 5.00 -32.91
C TYR A 695 13.16 4.30 -33.52
N LEU A 696 12.69 3.26 -32.83
CA LEU A 696 11.50 2.53 -33.20
C LEU A 696 10.29 3.29 -32.66
N LYS A 697 9.63 4.03 -33.55
CA LYS A 697 8.60 5.01 -33.20
C LYS A 697 7.22 4.47 -33.51
N GLU A 698 6.25 4.78 -32.66
CA GLU A 698 4.85 4.54 -32.97
C GLU A 698 4.43 5.30 -34.24
N VAL A 699 3.87 4.53 -35.17
CA VAL A 699 3.16 5.04 -36.33
C VAL A 699 1.77 5.43 -35.86
N SER A 700 1.44 6.70 -36.01
CA SER A 700 0.09 7.20 -35.75
C SER A 700 -0.96 6.24 -36.34
N ALA A 701 -1.93 5.83 -35.52
CA ALA A 701 -3.02 4.96 -35.96
C ALA A 701 -3.79 5.54 -37.17
N TYR A 702 -3.69 6.85 -37.38
CA TYR A 702 -4.34 7.61 -38.45
C TYR A 702 -3.49 7.73 -39.72
N ALA A 703 -2.24 7.30 -39.69
CA ALA A 703 -1.41 7.24 -40.88
C ALA A 703 -2.04 6.29 -41.91
N PRO A 704 -1.96 6.59 -43.24
CA PRO A 704 -2.54 5.74 -44.27
C PRO A 704 -2.09 4.28 -44.19
N VAL A 705 -0.86 4.03 -43.72
CA VAL A 705 -0.30 2.68 -43.54
C VAL A 705 -0.97 1.92 -42.37
N ALA A 706 -1.24 2.58 -41.24
CA ALA A 706 -1.91 1.98 -40.09
C ALA A 706 -3.40 1.71 -40.40
N GLN A 707 -4.06 2.66 -41.09
CA GLN A 707 -5.42 2.50 -41.59
C GLN A 707 -5.54 1.34 -42.59
N ALA A 708 -4.54 1.15 -43.45
CA ALA A 708 -4.53 0.03 -44.38
C ALA A 708 -4.38 -1.33 -43.67
N LEU A 709 -3.55 -1.42 -42.61
CA LEU A 709 -3.43 -2.63 -41.81
C LEU A 709 -4.75 -2.96 -41.10
N GLN A 710 -5.43 -1.94 -40.55
CA GLN A 710 -6.73 -2.08 -39.88
C GLN A 710 -7.85 -2.48 -40.84
N ALA A 711 -7.81 -2.02 -42.09
CA ALA A 711 -8.74 -2.44 -43.13
C ALA A 711 -8.49 -3.89 -43.58
N GLN A 712 -7.24 -4.36 -43.52
CA GLN A 712 -6.88 -5.73 -43.88
C GLN A 712 -7.21 -6.73 -42.76
N CYS A 713 -6.84 -6.41 -41.52
CA CYS A 713 -6.86 -7.34 -40.38
C CYS A 713 -7.81 -6.91 -39.27
N ASP A 714 -8.53 -7.89 -38.71
CA ASP A 714 -9.10 -7.75 -37.36
C ASP A 714 -7.97 -7.91 -36.35
N LEU A 715 -7.41 -6.79 -35.88
CA LEU A 715 -6.30 -6.78 -34.92
C LEU A 715 -6.68 -7.33 -33.52
N GLN A 716 -7.97 -7.57 -33.28
CA GLN A 716 -8.46 -8.26 -32.08
C GLN A 716 -8.67 -9.76 -32.27
N GLY A 717 -8.72 -10.23 -33.52
CA GLY A 717 -9.00 -11.60 -33.90
C GLY A 717 -7.75 -12.40 -34.25
N ASP A 718 -7.95 -13.49 -34.99
CA ASP A 718 -6.87 -14.33 -35.50
C ASP A 718 -6.12 -13.63 -36.64
N LEU A 719 -4.92 -13.14 -36.34
CA LEU A 719 -4.04 -12.47 -37.29
C LEU A 719 -3.55 -13.39 -38.41
N SER A 720 -3.54 -14.72 -38.20
CA SER A 720 -3.03 -15.68 -39.19
C SER A 720 -3.90 -15.72 -40.46
N ALA A 721 -5.21 -15.53 -40.29
CA ALA A 721 -6.15 -15.45 -41.41
C ALA A 721 -5.90 -14.22 -42.32
N CYS A 722 -5.28 -13.16 -41.77
CA CYS A 722 -5.04 -11.91 -42.48
C CYS A 722 -3.60 -11.75 -43.00
N LEU A 723 -2.62 -12.18 -42.20
CA LEU A 723 -1.19 -11.94 -42.45
C LEU A 723 -0.48 -13.16 -43.06
N GLY A 724 -1.16 -14.32 -43.15
CA GLY A 724 -0.60 -15.60 -43.59
C GLY A 724 -0.18 -16.48 -42.40
N ALA A 725 0.65 -17.51 -42.64
CA ALA A 725 1.13 -18.39 -41.57
C ALA A 725 1.96 -17.60 -40.55
N VAL A 726 1.35 -17.29 -39.41
CA VAL A 726 2.02 -16.69 -38.26
C VAL A 726 2.20 -17.78 -37.20
N ASP A 727 3.44 -18.09 -36.83
CA ASP A 727 3.71 -18.99 -35.70
C ASP A 727 3.62 -18.19 -34.40
N ASN A 728 2.40 -18.08 -33.88
CA ASN A 728 2.08 -17.29 -32.69
C ASN A 728 2.10 -18.13 -31.40
N SER A 729 2.98 -19.14 -31.27
CA SER A 729 3.05 -19.91 -30.03
C SER A 729 3.44 -19.00 -28.86
N ARG A 730 2.44 -18.61 -28.06
CA ARG A 730 2.58 -17.81 -26.83
C ARG A 730 3.21 -18.59 -25.68
N ASP A 731 3.39 -19.89 -25.87
CA ASP A 731 4.06 -20.72 -24.91
C ASP A 731 5.52 -20.29 -24.91
N GLY A 732 6.06 -19.86 -23.76
CA GLY A 732 7.48 -19.46 -23.59
C GLY A 732 8.52 -20.53 -23.96
N ASN A 733 8.06 -21.66 -24.51
CA ASN A 733 8.81 -22.71 -25.16
C ASN A 733 9.00 -22.52 -26.67
N SER A 734 8.64 -21.37 -27.25
CA SER A 734 8.94 -21.09 -28.66
C SER A 734 10.43 -21.25 -28.94
N THR A 735 10.75 -21.98 -30.00
CA THR A 735 12.12 -22.20 -30.48
C THR A 735 12.52 -21.21 -31.57
N THR A 736 11.60 -20.35 -32.00
CA THR A 736 11.86 -19.32 -33.00
C THR A 736 12.28 -18.03 -32.29
N TRP A 737 13.24 -17.32 -32.88
CA TRP A 737 13.74 -16.04 -32.37
C TRP A 737 12.73 -14.89 -32.58
N ASP A 738 11.68 -15.16 -33.35
CA ASP A 738 10.63 -14.21 -33.75
C ASP A 738 9.56 -14.02 -32.68
N ALA A 739 9.54 -14.86 -31.64
CA ALA A 739 8.57 -14.79 -30.54
C ALA A 739 9.27 -14.46 -29.20
N PRO A 740 8.58 -13.80 -28.25
CA PRO A 740 9.10 -13.64 -26.89
C PRO A 740 9.42 -14.98 -26.25
N GLN A 741 10.58 -15.06 -25.60
CA GLN A 741 11.06 -16.22 -24.87
C GLN A 741 11.29 -15.85 -23.41
N ASP A 742 11.03 -16.77 -22.50
CA ASP A 742 11.46 -16.62 -21.10
C ASP A 742 12.99 -16.39 -21.03
N VAL A 743 13.42 -15.40 -20.24
CA VAL A 743 14.83 -15.00 -20.13
C VAL A 743 15.70 -16.16 -19.67
N GLU A 744 15.24 -16.96 -18.70
CA GLU A 744 16.02 -18.08 -18.18
C GLU A 744 16.19 -19.19 -19.24
N GLY A 745 15.10 -19.55 -19.92
CA GLY A 745 15.09 -20.49 -21.03
C GLY A 745 15.96 -20.01 -22.20
N PHE A 746 15.91 -18.73 -22.53
CA PHE A 746 16.77 -18.11 -23.54
C PHE A 746 18.25 -18.20 -23.16
N ILE A 747 18.61 -17.84 -21.92
CA ILE A 747 20.00 -17.92 -21.44
C ILE A 747 20.52 -19.35 -21.55
N TYR A 748 19.72 -20.32 -21.10
CA TYR A 748 20.10 -21.73 -21.09
C TYR A 748 20.37 -22.29 -22.49
N ARG A 749 19.57 -21.90 -23.50
CA ARG A 749 19.73 -22.36 -24.88
C ARG A 749 20.87 -21.64 -25.62
N THR A 750 21.09 -20.37 -25.32
CA THR A 750 21.89 -19.47 -26.16
C THR A 750 23.34 -19.33 -25.67
N PHE A 751 23.57 -19.35 -24.35
CA PHE A 751 24.90 -19.12 -23.75
C PHE A 751 25.60 -20.42 -23.33
N THR A 752 25.54 -21.44 -24.19
CA THR A 752 26.11 -22.76 -23.90
C THR A 752 27.62 -22.74 -23.76
N VAL A 753 28.34 -21.96 -24.59
CA VAL A 753 29.80 -21.82 -24.53
C VAL A 753 30.24 -21.22 -23.19
N GLN A 754 29.57 -20.16 -22.74
CA GLN A 754 29.82 -19.50 -21.46
C GLN A 754 29.52 -20.43 -20.28
N ARG A 755 28.39 -21.14 -20.34
CA ARG A 755 28.02 -22.14 -19.33
C ARG A 755 29.09 -23.21 -19.21
N ASP A 756 29.52 -23.78 -20.34
CA ASP A 756 30.48 -24.88 -20.37
C ASP A 756 31.87 -24.40 -19.91
N ASP A 757 32.27 -23.15 -20.20
CA ASP A 757 33.49 -22.54 -19.64
C ASP A 757 33.40 -22.37 -18.11
N TYR A 758 32.27 -21.87 -17.59
CA TYR A 758 32.03 -21.73 -16.15
C TYR A 758 32.05 -23.09 -15.43
N LEU A 759 31.28 -24.07 -15.92
CA LEU A 759 31.25 -25.42 -15.35
C LEU A 759 32.63 -26.08 -15.43
N GLY A 760 33.33 -25.92 -16.55
CA GLY A 760 34.71 -26.38 -16.72
C GLY A 760 35.68 -25.73 -15.73
N ALA A 761 35.54 -24.43 -15.45
CA ALA A 761 36.35 -23.72 -14.46
C ALA A 761 36.11 -24.26 -13.04
N ILE A 762 34.86 -24.55 -12.67
CA ILE A 762 34.54 -25.19 -11.38
C ILE A 762 35.10 -26.61 -11.31
N GLN A 763 34.92 -27.41 -12.37
CA GLN A 763 35.40 -28.80 -12.46
C GLN A 763 36.92 -28.92 -12.55
N SER A 764 37.63 -27.89 -12.99
CA SER A 764 39.11 -27.86 -12.96
C SER A 764 39.65 -27.11 -11.74
N PHE A 765 38.78 -26.40 -11.00
CA PHE A 765 39.14 -25.44 -9.97
C PHE A 765 40.17 -24.41 -10.46
N ASP A 766 40.01 -23.94 -11.70
CA ASP A 766 40.84 -22.90 -12.31
C ASP A 766 40.53 -21.54 -11.66
N LEU A 767 41.32 -21.17 -10.65
CA LEU A 767 41.11 -19.94 -9.89
C LEU A 767 41.18 -18.67 -10.73
N VAL A 768 41.89 -18.67 -11.87
CA VAL A 768 41.97 -17.48 -12.75
C VAL A 768 40.63 -17.27 -13.45
N LYS A 769 40.09 -18.34 -14.05
CA LYS A 769 38.75 -18.30 -14.68
C LYS A 769 37.65 -18.09 -13.65
N LEU A 770 37.74 -18.74 -12.50
CA LEU A 770 36.76 -18.57 -11.42
C LEU A 770 36.77 -17.14 -10.89
N TYR A 771 37.93 -16.49 -10.77
CA TYR A 771 37.99 -15.08 -10.38
C TYR A 771 37.33 -14.17 -11.42
N HIS A 772 37.52 -14.45 -12.71
CA HIS A 772 36.80 -13.75 -13.79
C HIS A 772 35.28 -13.93 -13.67
N TRP A 773 34.81 -15.16 -13.45
CA TRP A 773 33.39 -15.45 -13.24
C TRP A 773 32.84 -14.86 -11.94
N GLY A 774 33.65 -14.78 -10.87
CA GLY A 774 33.27 -14.19 -9.59
C GLY A 774 33.09 -12.66 -9.62
N GLN A 775 33.53 -12.00 -10.70
CA GLN A 775 33.28 -10.58 -10.95
C GLN A 775 32.02 -10.33 -11.78
N ASN A 776 31.38 -11.38 -12.30
CA ASN A 776 30.21 -11.31 -13.16
C ASN A 776 29.02 -12.05 -12.53
N PRO A 777 27.78 -11.66 -12.82
CA PRO A 777 26.61 -12.43 -12.40
C PRO A 777 26.60 -13.79 -13.12
N VAL A 778 26.23 -14.84 -12.39
CA VAL A 778 26.13 -16.21 -12.92
C VAL A 778 24.65 -16.64 -12.84
N PRO A 779 24.08 -17.23 -13.90
CA PRO A 779 22.71 -17.74 -13.86
C PRO A 779 22.47 -18.76 -12.73
N PRO A 780 21.33 -18.65 -11.99
CA PRO A 780 20.91 -19.59 -10.95
C PRO A 780 21.05 -21.07 -11.32
N LYS A 781 20.52 -21.47 -12.49
CA LYS A 781 20.59 -22.85 -13.00
C LYS A 781 22.03 -23.35 -13.25
N TRP A 782 22.97 -22.47 -13.55
CA TRP A 782 24.38 -22.87 -13.72
C TRP A 782 25.06 -23.14 -12.38
N ILE A 783 24.69 -22.40 -11.33
CA ILE A 783 25.17 -22.66 -9.96
C ILE A 783 24.65 -24.02 -9.49
N LEU A 784 23.36 -24.31 -9.68
CA LEU A 784 22.79 -25.62 -9.34
C LEU A 784 23.48 -26.75 -10.12
N ALA A 785 23.68 -26.59 -11.43
CA ALA A 785 24.42 -27.57 -12.24
C ALA A 785 25.88 -27.74 -11.79
N ALA A 786 26.52 -26.68 -11.28
CA ALA A 786 27.88 -26.77 -10.73
C ALA A 786 27.91 -27.52 -9.39
N ILE A 787 26.92 -27.32 -8.52
CA ILE A 787 26.76 -28.07 -7.26
C ILE A 787 26.57 -29.56 -7.58
N ASP A 788 25.61 -29.87 -8.45
CA ASP A 788 25.33 -31.23 -8.93
C ASP A 788 26.58 -31.90 -9.51
N ALA A 789 27.29 -31.21 -10.41
CA ALA A 789 28.52 -31.71 -11.01
C ALA A 789 29.63 -32.00 -9.97
N ILE A 790 29.78 -31.18 -8.92
CA ILE A 790 30.75 -31.43 -7.83
C ILE A 790 30.33 -32.64 -7.00
N SER A 791 29.04 -32.75 -6.67
CA SER A 791 28.51 -33.86 -5.87
C SER A 791 28.73 -35.20 -6.56
N HIS A 792 28.49 -35.27 -7.87
CA HIS A 792 28.68 -36.47 -8.68
C HIS A 792 30.12 -36.70 -9.18
N ALA A 793 31.03 -35.75 -8.98
CA ALA A 793 32.41 -35.91 -9.43
C ALA A 793 33.15 -37.01 -8.64
N SER A 794 33.96 -37.80 -9.35
CA SER A 794 34.87 -38.79 -8.76
C SER A 794 36.12 -38.12 -8.13
N LEU A 795 35.91 -37.29 -7.12
CA LEU A 795 36.94 -36.51 -6.42
C LEU A 795 37.00 -36.84 -4.93
N PRO A 796 38.18 -36.77 -4.29
CA PRO A 796 38.27 -36.86 -2.83
C PRO A 796 37.46 -35.76 -2.14
N VAL A 797 36.83 -36.07 -1.01
CA VAL A 797 36.02 -35.12 -0.22
C VAL A 797 36.74 -33.78 0.05
N PRO A 798 38.05 -33.72 0.39
CA PRO A 798 38.73 -32.44 0.56
C PRO A 798 38.72 -31.55 -0.69
N GLU A 799 38.75 -32.15 -1.88
CA GLU A 799 38.75 -31.43 -3.15
C GLU A 799 37.33 -30.97 -3.53
N LYS A 800 36.31 -31.82 -3.32
CA LYS A 800 34.91 -31.41 -3.43
C LYS A 800 34.60 -30.22 -2.52
N ARG A 801 35.07 -30.26 -1.27
CA ARG A 801 34.92 -29.18 -0.28
C ARG A 801 35.58 -27.87 -0.69
N ARG A 802 36.71 -27.90 -1.39
CA ARG A 802 37.37 -26.68 -1.89
C ARG A 802 36.55 -26.02 -3.00
N ARG A 803 36.00 -26.82 -3.91
CA ARG A 803 35.21 -26.37 -5.05
C ARG A 803 33.85 -25.83 -4.63
N ILE A 804 33.15 -26.56 -3.75
CA ILE A 804 31.84 -26.10 -3.23
C ILE A 804 31.99 -24.83 -2.39
N ALA A 805 33.10 -24.66 -1.66
CA ALA A 805 33.35 -23.44 -0.90
C ALA A 805 33.47 -22.19 -1.80
N TRP A 806 33.87 -22.35 -3.07
CA TRP A 806 33.83 -21.25 -4.03
C TRP A 806 32.39 -20.84 -4.35
N LEU A 807 31.52 -21.80 -4.62
CA LEU A 807 30.09 -21.55 -4.88
C LEU A 807 29.39 -20.91 -3.65
N PHE A 808 29.77 -21.33 -2.44
CA PHE A 808 29.21 -20.80 -1.19
C PHE A 808 29.78 -19.44 -0.79
N LYS A 809 30.78 -18.92 -1.49
CA LYS A 809 31.42 -17.64 -1.17
C LYS A 809 30.49 -16.45 -1.39
N ASN A 810 29.54 -16.55 -2.33
CA ASN A 810 28.56 -15.51 -2.62
C ASN A 810 27.16 -15.94 -2.12
N PRO A 811 26.76 -15.59 -0.87
CA PRO A 811 25.51 -16.06 -0.28
C PRO A 811 24.26 -15.54 -0.99
N ALA A 812 24.32 -14.36 -1.63
CA ALA A 812 23.19 -13.82 -2.38
C ALA A 812 22.91 -14.63 -3.65
N GLN A 813 23.94 -14.96 -4.42
CA GLN A 813 23.80 -15.81 -5.61
C GLN A 813 23.37 -17.23 -5.25
N LEU A 814 23.91 -17.78 -4.15
CA LEU A 814 23.51 -19.11 -3.66
C LEU A 814 22.04 -19.12 -3.25
N LYS A 815 21.56 -18.09 -2.55
CA LYS A 815 20.15 -17.96 -2.15
C LYS A 815 19.21 -18.00 -3.37
N VAL A 816 19.44 -17.11 -4.34
CA VAL A 816 18.61 -17.06 -5.56
C VAL A 816 18.65 -18.38 -6.33
N ALA A 817 19.81 -19.05 -6.39
CA ALA A 817 19.94 -20.37 -7.01
C ALA A 817 19.09 -21.43 -6.32
N LEU A 818 19.13 -21.48 -4.99
CA LEU A 818 18.37 -22.46 -4.22
C LEU A 818 16.87 -22.18 -4.23
N GLU A 819 16.43 -20.92 -4.27
CA GLU A 819 15.01 -20.55 -4.39
C GLU A 819 14.42 -20.98 -5.75
N LYS A 820 15.22 -20.97 -6.82
CA LYS A 820 14.81 -21.38 -8.18
C LYS A 820 15.01 -22.86 -8.50
N ARG A 821 15.27 -23.71 -7.50
CA ARG A 821 15.47 -25.16 -7.74
C ARG A 821 14.14 -25.84 -8.11
N GLU A 822 14.20 -26.76 -9.07
CA GLU A 822 13.02 -27.54 -9.50
C GLU A 822 12.82 -28.81 -8.65
N SER A 823 13.88 -29.30 -8.00
CA SER A 823 13.85 -30.43 -7.07
C SER A 823 14.83 -30.24 -5.91
N ASP A 824 14.66 -31.02 -4.84
CA ASP A 824 15.56 -31.02 -3.67
C ASP A 824 16.77 -31.96 -3.83
N ASP A 825 16.94 -32.62 -4.98
CA ASP A 825 18.00 -33.59 -5.24
C ASP A 825 19.40 -32.99 -5.00
N VAL A 826 19.60 -31.73 -5.41
CA VAL A 826 20.87 -31.01 -5.21
C VAL A 826 21.25 -30.89 -3.72
N ILE A 827 20.27 -30.79 -2.82
CA ILE A 827 20.51 -30.74 -1.37
C ILE A 827 20.80 -32.15 -0.83
N LEU A 828 20.08 -33.15 -1.32
CA LEU A 828 20.29 -34.57 -0.96
C LEU A 828 21.71 -35.03 -1.37
N ASP A 829 22.14 -34.71 -2.58
CA ASP A 829 23.48 -35.07 -3.09
C ASP A 829 24.62 -34.42 -2.29
N LEU A 830 24.37 -33.26 -1.67
CA LEU A 830 25.31 -32.63 -0.76
C LEU A 830 25.36 -33.32 0.61
N ALA A 831 24.22 -33.86 1.09
CA ALA A 831 24.12 -34.62 2.35
C ALA A 831 25.06 -35.83 2.37
N ASP A 832 25.26 -36.48 1.24
CA ASP A 832 26.10 -37.68 1.10
C ASP A 832 27.58 -37.48 1.47
N TRP A 833 28.13 -36.27 1.32
CA TRP A 833 29.57 -36.05 1.46
C TRP A 833 30.00 -34.72 2.11
N LEU A 834 29.13 -33.71 2.19
CA LEU A 834 29.48 -32.40 2.73
C LEU A 834 29.53 -32.43 4.27
N PRO A 835 30.70 -32.16 4.90
CA PRO A 835 30.78 -32.22 6.36
C PRO A 835 29.95 -31.13 7.01
N ARG A 836 29.28 -31.50 8.10
CA ARG A 836 28.41 -30.65 8.92
C ARG A 836 28.86 -29.19 9.13
N LYS A 837 30.14 -28.96 9.39
CA LYS A 837 30.68 -27.60 9.65
C LYS A 837 30.55 -26.64 8.45
N ASP A 838 30.37 -27.18 7.25
CA ASP A 838 30.30 -26.40 6.01
C ASP A 838 28.85 -26.17 5.55
N TRP A 839 27.84 -26.60 6.31
CA TRP A 839 26.41 -26.43 5.98
C TRP A 839 25.86 -25.03 6.27
N ARG A 840 26.57 -24.24 7.08
CA ARG A 840 26.09 -22.93 7.53
C ARG A 840 25.70 -21.99 6.37
N PRO A 841 26.46 -21.87 5.26
CA PRO A 841 26.07 -21.01 4.14
C PRO A 841 24.75 -21.43 3.48
N LEU A 842 24.49 -22.73 3.31
CA LEU A 842 23.23 -23.26 2.77
C LEU A 842 22.05 -22.93 3.69
N ILE A 843 22.23 -23.19 4.99
CA ILE A 843 21.21 -22.92 6.00
C ILE A 843 20.87 -21.43 6.01
N THR A 844 21.87 -20.54 6.01
CA THR A 844 21.65 -19.08 5.98
C THR A 844 20.96 -18.63 4.69
N ALA A 845 21.29 -19.24 3.55
CA ALA A 845 20.65 -18.90 2.28
C ALA A 845 19.15 -19.27 2.25
N LEU A 846 18.73 -20.29 2.98
CA LEU A 846 17.35 -20.82 2.99
C LEU A 846 16.47 -20.28 4.15
N HIS A 847 16.97 -19.36 4.98
CA HIS A 847 16.35 -18.99 6.27
C HIS A 847 15.49 -17.70 6.28
N VAL A 848 14.66 -17.42 5.27
CA VAL A 848 13.76 -16.24 5.31
C VAL A 848 12.31 -16.59 4.96
N GLU A 849 11.42 -16.20 5.89
CA GLU A 849 9.95 -16.10 5.88
C GLU A 849 9.13 -17.38 5.67
N SER A 850 8.50 -17.79 6.77
CA SER A 850 7.63 -18.93 6.97
C SER A 850 6.44 -18.94 6.01
N THR A 851 6.52 -19.77 4.98
CA THR A 851 5.34 -20.41 4.39
C THR A 851 5.35 -21.90 4.78
N PRO A 852 4.20 -22.49 5.17
CA PRO A 852 4.11 -23.89 5.62
C PRO A 852 4.61 -24.93 4.60
N SER A 853 4.77 -24.56 3.33
CA SER A 853 5.19 -25.41 2.22
C SER A 853 6.69 -25.76 2.17
N ASN A 854 7.54 -25.11 2.98
CA ASN A 854 9.01 -25.32 2.95
C ASN A 854 9.55 -26.27 4.06
N ILE A 855 8.67 -26.98 4.78
CA ILE A 855 9.02 -27.85 5.93
C ILE A 855 9.42 -29.28 5.49
N GLU A 856 8.84 -29.80 4.40
CA GLU A 856 9.03 -31.18 3.94
C GLU A 856 10.47 -31.61 3.56
N PRO A 857 11.32 -30.76 2.93
CA PRO A 857 12.66 -31.18 2.54
C PRO A 857 13.55 -31.43 3.76
N TRP A 858 13.40 -30.59 4.78
CA TRP A 858 14.20 -30.66 6.01
C TRP A 858 13.78 -31.81 6.92
N SER A 859 12.49 -32.15 6.99
CA SER A 859 12.02 -33.32 7.74
C SER A 859 12.42 -34.64 7.05
N THR A 860 12.48 -34.66 5.72
CA THR A 860 12.99 -35.80 4.93
C THR A 860 14.50 -35.99 5.18
N LEU A 861 15.29 -34.93 5.05
CA LEU A 861 16.73 -34.95 5.37
C LEU A 861 17.00 -35.30 6.84
N ALA A 862 16.14 -34.87 7.76
CA ALA A 862 16.23 -35.27 9.15
C ALA A 862 15.98 -36.76 9.34
N SER A 863 14.97 -37.30 8.67
CA SER A 863 14.61 -38.73 8.72
C SER A 863 15.70 -39.61 8.12
N GLU A 864 16.33 -39.16 7.03
CA GLU A 864 17.44 -39.86 6.39
C GLU A 864 18.73 -39.77 7.21
N ALA A 865 19.03 -38.63 7.81
CA ALA A 865 20.12 -38.51 8.78
C ALA A 865 19.90 -39.43 10.00
N GLN A 866 18.66 -39.58 10.43
CA GLN A 866 18.30 -40.46 11.54
C GLN A 866 18.40 -41.95 11.15
N SER A 867 18.01 -42.33 9.92
CA SER A 867 18.18 -43.70 9.41
C SER A 867 19.65 -44.08 9.22
N ASN A 868 20.50 -43.09 8.91
CA ASN A 868 21.95 -43.21 8.83
C ASN A 868 22.68 -43.07 10.20
N ASN A 869 21.93 -43.04 11.31
CA ASN A 869 22.47 -43.01 12.67
C ASN A 869 23.26 -41.72 13.01
N ASP A 870 22.92 -40.59 12.37
CA ASP A 870 23.44 -39.24 12.69
C ASP A 870 22.35 -38.36 13.32
N PRO A 871 22.05 -38.57 14.62
CA PRO A 871 21.01 -37.81 15.33
C PRO A 871 21.34 -36.32 15.42
N LYS A 872 22.63 -35.98 15.31
CA LYS A 872 23.09 -34.61 15.46
C LYS A 872 22.82 -33.83 14.18
N ALA A 873 22.89 -34.45 12.99
CA ALA A 873 22.50 -33.86 11.72
C ALA A 873 20.97 -33.79 11.59
N ALA A 874 20.25 -34.85 11.99
CA ALA A 874 18.79 -34.86 12.04
C ALA A 874 18.23 -33.70 12.88
N CYS A 875 18.82 -33.46 14.04
CA CYS A 875 18.47 -32.35 14.93
C CYS A 875 18.67 -30.97 14.28
N GLN A 876 19.70 -30.80 13.44
CA GLN A 876 19.94 -29.54 12.75
C GLN A 876 18.93 -29.28 11.65
N PHE A 877 18.58 -30.30 10.87
CA PHE A 877 17.55 -30.17 9.85
C PHE A 877 16.18 -29.88 10.47
N LEU A 878 15.82 -30.54 11.58
CA LEU A 878 14.59 -30.23 12.35
C LEU A 878 14.57 -28.80 12.91
N THR A 879 15.69 -28.35 13.49
CA THR A 879 15.79 -26.97 14.03
C THR A 879 15.64 -25.93 12.93
N VAL A 880 16.18 -26.18 11.73
CA VAL A 880 16.04 -25.30 10.56
C VAL A 880 14.61 -25.30 10.02
N ALA A 881 13.89 -26.42 10.13
CA ALA A 881 12.47 -26.55 9.81
C ALA A 881 11.53 -25.89 10.84
N GLY A 882 12.06 -25.29 11.90
CA GLY A 882 11.27 -24.77 13.03
C GLY A 882 10.65 -25.87 13.90
N LEU A 883 11.10 -27.12 13.76
CA LEU A 883 10.59 -28.27 14.50
C LEU A 883 11.45 -28.58 15.73
N PRO A 884 10.83 -28.99 16.85
CA PRO A 884 11.56 -29.37 18.05
C PRO A 884 12.41 -30.63 17.79
N CYS A 885 13.64 -30.61 18.31
CA CYS A 885 14.54 -31.75 18.32
C CYS A 885 14.49 -32.40 19.71
N HIS A 886 14.20 -33.70 19.76
CA HIS A 886 14.18 -34.51 20.99
C HIS A 886 15.36 -35.48 21.04
#